data_AF-A0A7Y7M0Q0-F1
#
_entry.id   AF-A0A7Y7M0Q0-F1
#
_cell.length_a   1.000
_cell.length_b   1.000
_cell.length_c   1.000
_cell.angle_alpha   90.00
_cell.angle_beta   90.00
_cell.angle_gamma   90.00
#
_symmetry.space_group_name_H-M   'P 1'
#
loop_
_entity.id
_entity.type
_entity.pdbx_description
1 polymer ?
#
loop_
_entity_poly.entity_id
_entity_poly.type
_entity_poly.pdbx_seq_one_letter_code
_entity_poly.pdbx_strand_id
1 'polypeptide(L)'
;MVNPGQAPVYPAHWEADVVLRDGATGHLRPMTAADADAVQAFHMAQSQNSVYLRFFTYKSRLTPKELRRFTELDYRDRVAFVITHRDRIIGIGRFDRLDNPAEAEVAFNVSDSQQGRGLGSILLEHLAAAARENGIDKFTAEVLPENRKMLQVFADAGYEVHRRFDDGVVSLAFDIDPTEKSRAVMAAREHRADARSVAGLVAPRSVAVVGAGRAWGGLGRVLLENIVEGGYRGGVHAVNPEALEVSGMMPYATIAEVPGPVDLAVIAVPQGQVPAVVDQCGAAGVKGLVIATSGYADDGAAGLARQRALVRQARANGMRLVGPASLGLANTDPAVSLNASLAPSLPLRGGLGVFSQSAALGASLYASLSRREVGLSTVLSAGNRADISGNDLMQFWEDDPHTTACALYLESIGNPRKFSRISRRLARTKPVIVAKSDTMGLRLPPGHAVRTTQAPTGALDAMLRQSGVIRVNTIEELADVAQIVTGQALPAGPGLAIFSNSLAMGSVVADSAEQHGLTVAEVSADLVLDTGQSRALPLLRRAVGEALARPGTDSAIVTLLPVPGLTVEHIAATLQECAEAAGKPVVAAFTGIVDTRILVDRQLAGGLPCYSSPGAAVAALAAVTQYAQWLTLDAPAFDPPSGVDTEAAAELLEEWLDGVTGDGLLTLDAARTRQLLGHYGIRVLESAAFSTDDDAVAAADRLGWPVAIKTLDPALRHRLDLGGVRINIENAASLRRNLGQMRKLLEPYGAGGLEVQSMAEVGQSCTLRAIEDPLLGPVVSFGLSGDAVNLLGDWAHRVPPLSARDAAELVRSPRAAVKLFGYAGLPAGNVAALEDLVARVGLMKDEHPEIAWVEFNPVLVGPTEVTVLAVELRIGNAAQRTDSARRAMNS
;
A
#
# COMPACT_ATOMS: atom_id res chain seq x y z
N MET A 1 20.75 32.14 -6.31
CA MET A 1 20.37 33.51 -5.91
C MET A 1 19.21 33.98 -6.77
N VAL A 2 18.03 34.20 -6.20
CA VAL A 2 16.83 34.70 -6.91
C VAL A 2 16.73 36.22 -6.75
N ASN A 3 16.28 36.90 -7.81
CA ASN A 3 16.19 38.36 -7.93
C ASN A 3 15.24 38.98 -6.87
N PRO A 4 15.60 40.07 -6.16
CA PRO A 4 14.79 40.70 -5.11
C PRO A 4 13.50 41.43 -5.56
N GLY A 5 12.93 41.08 -6.72
CA GLY A 5 11.75 41.73 -7.28
C GLY A 5 10.69 40.78 -7.87
N GLN A 6 10.87 39.47 -7.72
CA GLN A 6 9.88 38.48 -8.17
C GLN A 6 8.89 38.18 -7.04
N ALA A 7 7.59 38.27 -7.33
CA ALA A 7 6.56 37.88 -6.38
C ALA A 7 6.78 36.40 -5.97
N PRO A 8 6.63 36.06 -4.68
CA PRO A 8 6.83 34.70 -4.21
C PRO A 8 5.86 33.76 -4.93
N VAL A 9 6.39 32.66 -5.46
CA VAL A 9 5.59 31.66 -6.21
C VAL A 9 4.79 30.85 -5.21
N TYR A 10 3.48 30.74 -5.44
CA TYR A 10 2.58 29.99 -4.57
C TYR A 10 2.94 28.49 -4.56
N PRO A 11 3.23 27.88 -3.38
CA PRO A 11 3.66 26.49 -3.29
C PRO A 11 2.44 25.55 -3.34
N ALA A 12 1.88 25.35 -4.52
CA ALA A 12 0.69 24.52 -4.74
C ALA A 12 0.88 23.05 -4.30
N HIS A 13 2.13 22.55 -4.28
CA HIS A 13 2.45 21.19 -3.83
C HIS A 13 2.30 21.00 -2.31
N TRP A 14 2.08 22.06 -1.55
CA TRP A 14 1.76 21.99 -0.12
C TRP A 14 0.26 21.88 0.18
N GLU A 15 -0.60 22.01 -0.83
CA GLU A 15 -2.04 21.79 -0.64
C GLU A 15 -2.34 20.31 -0.37
N ALA A 16 -3.28 20.06 0.54
CA ALA A 16 -3.71 18.72 0.89
C ALA A 16 -5.14 18.73 1.42
N ASP A 17 -5.96 17.78 0.97
CA ASP A 17 -7.16 17.45 1.71
C ASP A 17 -6.83 16.48 2.85
N VAL A 18 -7.43 16.67 4.02
CA VAL A 18 -7.10 15.91 5.23
C VAL A 18 -8.37 15.34 5.89
N VAL A 19 -8.24 14.16 6.49
CA VAL A 19 -9.27 13.58 7.35
C VAL A 19 -9.06 14.05 8.79
N LEU A 20 -10.10 14.66 9.34
CA LEU A 20 -10.15 15.18 10.70
C LEU A 20 -10.46 14.05 11.70
N ARG A 21 -10.23 14.29 12.99
CA ARG A 21 -10.40 13.27 14.06
C ARG A 21 -11.84 12.76 14.19
N ASP A 22 -12.82 13.49 13.68
CA ASP A 22 -14.22 13.09 13.67
C ASP A 22 -14.64 12.36 12.38
N GLY A 23 -13.72 12.15 11.43
CA GLY A 23 -13.94 11.49 10.15
C GLY A 23 -14.39 12.43 9.02
N ALA A 24 -14.64 13.71 9.31
CA ALA A 24 -14.95 14.70 8.28
C ALA A 24 -13.68 15.14 7.54
N THR A 25 -13.86 15.84 6.43
CA THR A 25 -12.74 16.37 5.63
C THR A 25 -12.51 17.87 5.88
N GLY A 26 -11.26 18.29 5.67
CA GLY A 26 -10.85 19.69 5.62
C GLY A 26 -9.83 19.89 4.50
N HIS A 27 -9.73 21.10 3.98
CA HIS A 27 -8.77 21.46 2.95
C HIS A 27 -7.67 22.33 3.53
N LEU A 28 -6.42 21.83 3.49
CA LEU A 28 -5.22 22.54 3.93
C LEU A 28 -4.55 23.17 2.72
N ARG A 29 -4.23 24.47 2.83
CA ARG A 29 -3.46 25.18 1.80
C ARG A 29 -2.62 26.32 2.37
N PRO A 30 -1.53 26.73 1.69
CA PRO A 30 -0.84 27.96 2.03
C PRO A 30 -1.79 29.15 2.07
N MET A 31 -1.57 30.04 3.04
CA MET A 31 -2.30 31.30 3.16
C MET A 31 -1.84 32.27 2.06
N THR A 32 -2.76 33.09 1.57
CA THR A 32 -2.51 34.11 0.53
C THR A 32 -2.95 35.49 1.01
N ALA A 33 -2.50 36.54 0.33
CA ALA A 33 -2.92 37.91 0.62
C ALA A 33 -4.45 38.11 0.56
N ALA A 34 -5.14 37.34 -0.30
CA ALA A 34 -6.59 37.37 -0.46
C ALA A 34 -7.36 36.86 0.77
N ASP A 35 -6.70 36.16 1.70
CA ASP A 35 -7.31 35.63 2.91
C ASP A 35 -7.53 36.67 4.01
N ALA A 36 -7.11 37.93 3.81
CA ALA A 36 -7.14 38.96 4.87
C ALA A 36 -8.52 39.12 5.53
N ASP A 37 -9.58 39.16 4.73
CA ASP A 37 -10.95 39.28 5.25
C ASP A 37 -11.41 38.00 5.97
N ALA A 38 -11.06 36.83 5.45
CA ALA A 38 -11.38 35.54 6.06
C ALA A 38 -10.64 35.35 7.39
N VAL A 39 -9.36 35.73 7.46
CA VAL A 39 -8.55 35.73 8.69
C VAL A 39 -9.11 36.72 9.71
N GLN A 40 -9.54 37.90 9.26
CA GLN A 40 -10.16 38.88 10.15
C GLN A 40 -11.48 38.36 10.73
N ALA A 41 -12.33 37.74 9.90
CA ALA A 41 -13.58 37.12 10.32
C ALA A 41 -13.33 35.94 11.28
N PHE A 42 -12.33 35.10 10.99
CA PHE A 42 -11.90 34.02 11.87
C PHE A 42 -11.47 34.53 13.23
N HIS A 43 -10.64 35.57 13.30
CA HIS A 43 -10.17 36.18 14.54
C HIS A 43 -11.31 36.75 15.37
N MET A 44 -12.23 37.51 14.74
CA MET A 44 -13.37 38.13 15.42
C MET A 44 -14.38 37.10 15.95
N ALA A 45 -14.39 35.89 15.41
CA ALA A 45 -15.25 34.80 15.88
C ALA A 45 -14.68 34.03 17.08
N GLN A 46 -13.44 34.31 17.53
CA GLN A 46 -12.83 33.63 18.67
C GLN A 46 -13.24 34.25 20.00
N SER A 47 -13.29 33.42 21.05
CA SER A 47 -13.48 33.92 22.42
C SER A 47 -12.30 34.78 22.87
N GLN A 48 -12.57 35.72 23.80
CA GLN A 48 -11.52 36.54 24.41
C GLN A 48 -10.41 35.70 25.03
N ASN A 49 -10.77 34.54 25.61
CA ASN A 49 -9.81 33.61 26.20
C ASN A 49 -8.87 33.03 25.14
N SER A 50 -9.39 32.54 24.01
CA SER A 50 -8.56 31.99 22.94
C SER A 50 -7.66 33.04 22.27
N VAL A 51 -8.16 34.28 22.12
CA VAL A 51 -7.33 35.41 21.68
C VAL A 51 -6.20 35.70 22.67
N TYR A 52 -6.51 35.76 23.97
CA TYR A 52 -5.51 36.00 25.01
C TYR A 52 -4.46 34.89 25.04
N LEU A 53 -4.87 33.62 24.98
CA LEU A 53 -3.95 32.48 24.97
C LEU A 53 -3.03 32.44 23.74
N ARG A 54 -3.39 33.10 22.64
CA ARG A 54 -2.61 33.15 21.40
C ARG A 54 -1.71 34.38 21.29
N PHE A 55 -2.21 35.55 21.70
CA PHE A 55 -1.53 36.84 21.48
C PHE A 55 -0.98 37.47 22.76
N PHE A 56 -1.22 36.82 23.91
CA PHE A 56 -0.86 37.29 25.26
C PHE A 56 -1.46 38.67 25.60
N THR A 57 -2.47 39.09 24.83
CA THR A 57 -3.18 40.35 24.98
C THR A 57 -4.60 40.23 24.45
N TYR A 58 -5.50 41.03 25.00
CA TYR A 58 -6.87 41.11 24.50
C TYR A 58 -6.93 41.95 23.23
N LYS A 59 -7.52 41.36 22.20
CA LYS A 59 -7.58 41.99 20.91
C LYS A 59 -8.84 41.61 20.15
N SER A 60 -9.80 42.52 20.10
CA SER A 60 -11.05 42.30 19.38
C SER A 60 -10.87 42.22 17.86
N ARG A 61 -9.85 42.89 17.31
CA ARG A 61 -9.59 42.97 15.86
C ARG A 61 -8.09 43.05 15.55
N LEU A 62 -7.68 42.49 14.41
CA LEU A 62 -6.31 42.62 13.91
C LEU A 62 -6.15 43.99 13.23
N THR A 63 -5.00 44.63 13.40
CA THR A 63 -4.72 45.90 12.72
C THR A 63 -4.43 45.63 11.23
N PRO A 64 -4.60 46.63 10.33
CA PRO A 64 -4.24 46.46 8.92
C PRO A 64 -2.77 46.11 8.69
N LYS A 65 -1.87 46.48 9.61
CA LYS A 65 -0.44 46.10 9.55
C LYS A 65 -0.24 44.62 9.85
N GLU A 66 -0.99 44.08 10.80
CA GLU A 66 -0.86 42.67 11.20
C GLU A 66 -1.54 41.73 10.22
N LEU A 67 -2.70 42.12 9.69
CA LEU A 67 -3.33 41.36 8.60
C LEU A 67 -2.36 41.20 7.43
N ARG A 68 -1.73 42.30 6.97
CA ARG A 68 -0.70 42.23 5.93
C ARG A 68 0.47 41.34 6.34
N ARG A 69 1.01 41.50 7.56
CA ARG A 69 2.08 40.61 8.06
C ARG A 69 1.67 39.13 8.11
N PHE A 70 0.38 38.85 8.29
CA PHE A 70 -0.13 37.48 8.40
C PHE A 70 -0.44 36.85 7.05
N THR A 71 -0.81 37.64 6.04
CA THR A 71 -1.27 37.14 4.74
C THR A 71 -0.31 37.39 3.58
N GLU A 72 0.59 38.38 3.68
CA GLU A 72 1.66 38.64 2.70
C GLU A 72 2.94 37.87 3.09
N LEU A 73 3.01 36.63 2.62
CA LEU A 73 4.01 35.64 2.99
C LEU A 73 5.00 35.41 1.83
N ASP A 74 6.26 35.10 2.16
CA ASP A 74 7.32 34.80 1.20
C ASP A 74 7.49 33.29 0.93
N TYR A 75 6.77 32.45 1.68
CA TYR A 75 6.79 30.99 1.60
C TYR A 75 8.16 30.35 1.88
N ARG A 76 9.09 31.08 2.51
CA ARG A 76 10.44 30.60 2.85
C ARG A 76 10.81 30.87 4.29
N ASP A 77 10.74 32.14 4.69
CA ASP A 77 11.06 32.60 6.04
C ASP A 77 9.78 32.78 6.84
N ARG A 78 8.68 33.09 6.16
CA ARG A 78 7.35 33.23 6.75
C ARG A 78 6.37 32.38 5.98
N VAL A 79 5.90 31.33 6.62
CA VAL A 79 4.93 30.38 6.07
C VAL A 79 3.71 30.34 6.97
N ALA A 80 2.52 30.32 6.39
CA ALA A 80 1.30 30.02 7.11
C ALA A 80 0.40 29.13 6.28
N PHE A 81 -0.23 28.17 6.95
CA PHE A 81 -1.27 27.30 6.43
C PHE A 81 -2.62 27.67 7.03
N VAL A 82 -3.65 27.53 6.22
CA VAL A 82 -5.04 27.53 6.67
C VAL A 82 -5.65 26.16 6.44
N ILE A 83 -6.48 25.70 7.37
CA ILE A 83 -7.42 24.61 7.12
C ILE A 83 -8.80 25.22 6.96
N THR A 84 -9.48 24.92 5.86
CA THR A 84 -10.85 25.36 5.57
C THR A 84 -11.84 24.20 5.64
N HIS A 85 -13.07 24.53 6.01
CA HIS A 85 -14.22 23.64 5.97
C HIS A 85 -15.45 24.48 5.61
N ARG A 86 -16.15 24.13 4.51
CA ARG A 86 -17.23 24.91 3.90
C ARG A 86 -16.80 26.36 3.64
N ASP A 87 -15.64 26.52 3.02
CA ASP A 87 -14.99 27.81 2.70
C ASP A 87 -14.69 28.72 3.91
N ARG A 88 -14.84 28.21 5.14
CA ARG A 88 -14.50 28.94 6.37
C ARG A 88 -13.18 28.44 6.91
N ILE A 89 -12.28 29.36 7.26
CA ILE A 89 -11.06 29.02 8.00
C ILE A 89 -11.46 28.46 9.37
N ILE A 90 -10.96 27.27 9.69
CA ILE A 90 -11.18 26.58 10.97
C ILE A 90 -9.89 26.41 11.77
N GLY A 91 -8.73 26.59 11.14
CA GLY A 91 -7.44 26.63 11.81
C GLY A 91 -6.38 27.35 10.99
N ILE A 92 -5.43 27.97 11.68
CA ILE A 92 -4.27 28.67 11.13
C ILE A 92 -3.03 28.15 11.86
N GLY A 93 -2.00 27.76 11.12
CA GLY A 93 -0.67 27.46 11.65
C GLY A 93 0.37 28.25 10.88
N ARG A 94 1.39 28.77 11.55
CA ARG A 94 2.47 29.54 10.90
C ARG A 94 3.81 29.25 11.54
N PHE A 95 4.88 29.47 10.78
CA PHE A 95 6.20 29.69 11.34
C PHE A 95 6.83 30.97 10.80
N ASP A 96 7.70 31.58 11.61
CA ASP A 96 8.57 32.68 11.24
C ASP A 96 10.01 32.27 11.56
N ARG A 97 10.92 32.29 10.57
CA ARG A 97 12.34 31.98 10.76
C ARG A 97 12.99 32.98 11.71
N LEU A 98 13.82 32.47 12.61
CA LEU A 98 14.55 33.26 13.59
C LEU A 98 15.91 33.72 13.03
N ASP A 99 16.68 34.46 13.84
CA ASP A 99 18.03 34.89 13.47
C ASP A 99 18.96 33.70 13.18
N ASN A 100 18.76 32.58 13.86
CA ASN A 100 19.36 31.31 13.48
C ASN A 100 18.60 30.75 12.28
N PRO A 101 19.23 30.60 11.10
CA PRO A 101 18.54 30.14 9.91
C PRO A 101 17.98 28.72 10.04
N ALA A 102 18.52 27.87 10.92
CA ALA A 102 18.01 26.52 11.15
C ALA A 102 16.77 26.48 12.06
N GLU A 103 16.41 27.60 12.71
CA GLU A 103 15.33 27.66 13.69
C GLU A 103 14.16 28.54 13.24
N ALA A 104 12.94 28.15 13.60
CA ALA A 104 11.76 28.97 13.42
C ALA A 104 10.82 28.96 14.63
N GLU A 105 10.15 30.09 14.89
CA GLU A 105 9.08 30.17 15.88
C GLU A 105 7.77 29.71 15.23
N VAL A 106 7.10 28.72 15.85
CA VAL A 106 5.84 28.16 15.35
C VAL A 106 4.66 28.58 16.21
N ALA A 107 3.53 28.89 15.56
CA ALA A 107 2.32 29.29 16.27
C ALA A 107 1.03 28.83 15.59
N PHE A 108 0.02 28.55 16.40
CA PHE A 108 -1.26 27.96 15.96
C PHE A 108 -2.45 28.72 16.51
N ASN A 109 -3.52 28.82 15.73
CA ASN A 109 -4.81 29.34 16.16
C ASN A 109 -5.92 28.44 15.59
N VAL A 110 -6.71 27.81 16.46
CA VAL A 110 -7.77 26.87 16.07
C VAL A 110 -9.11 27.41 16.53
N SER A 111 -10.10 27.40 15.62
CA SER A 111 -11.45 27.90 15.92
C SER A 111 -12.03 27.21 17.15
N ASP A 112 -12.57 27.99 18.08
CA ASP A 112 -13.19 27.48 19.32
C ASP A 112 -14.24 26.41 19.07
N SER A 113 -15.08 26.59 18.05
CA SER A 113 -16.13 25.61 17.67
C SER A 113 -15.59 24.33 17.03
N GLN A 114 -14.28 24.28 16.73
CA GLN A 114 -13.62 23.21 15.97
C GLN A 114 -12.47 22.56 16.74
N GLN A 115 -12.26 22.94 18.01
CA GLN A 115 -11.25 22.33 18.86
C GLN A 115 -11.54 20.84 19.08
N GLY A 116 -10.48 20.05 19.31
CA GLY A 116 -10.59 18.60 19.50
C GLY A 116 -10.69 17.78 18.21
N ARG A 117 -10.81 18.43 17.04
CA ARG A 117 -10.87 17.76 15.72
C ARG A 117 -9.50 17.41 15.12
N GLY A 118 -8.40 17.61 15.85
CA GLY A 118 -7.04 17.25 15.43
C GLY A 118 -6.30 18.28 14.57
N LEU A 119 -6.89 19.47 14.37
CA LEU A 119 -6.37 20.52 13.48
C LEU A 119 -4.94 20.97 13.81
N GLY A 120 -4.60 21.15 15.09
CA GLY A 120 -3.27 21.58 15.51
C GLY A 120 -2.17 20.58 15.15
N SER A 121 -2.44 19.27 15.32
CA SER A 121 -1.50 18.21 14.92
C SER A 121 -1.29 18.18 13.41
N ILE A 122 -2.37 18.29 12.62
CA ILE A 122 -2.29 18.33 11.15
C ILE A 122 -1.45 19.54 10.71
N LEU A 123 -1.73 20.73 11.26
CA LEU A 123 -0.95 21.94 10.96
C LEU A 123 0.53 21.77 11.31
N LEU A 124 0.84 21.17 12.47
CA LEU A 124 2.22 20.92 12.89
C LEU A 124 2.94 19.98 11.92
N GLU A 125 2.31 18.88 11.54
CA GLU A 125 2.86 17.89 10.59
C GLU A 125 3.19 18.54 9.23
N HIS A 126 2.30 19.38 8.71
CA HIS A 126 2.47 20.09 7.44
C HIS A 126 3.49 21.24 7.54
N LEU A 127 3.49 22.01 8.64
CA LEU A 127 4.48 23.06 8.89
C LEU A 127 5.88 22.46 9.02
N ALA A 128 6.04 21.36 9.75
CA ALA A 128 7.33 20.68 9.90
C ALA A 128 7.87 20.22 8.53
N ALA A 129 7.00 19.70 7.67
CA ALA A 129 7.41 19.29 6.33
C ALA A 129 7.80 20.49 5.43
N ALA A 130 7.08 21.61 5.50
CA ALA A 130 7.43 22.83 4.78
C ALA A 130 8.71 23.49 5.34
N ALA A 131 8.94 23.40 6.65
CA ALA A 131 10.13 23.92 7.31
C ALA A 131 11.39 23.16 6.87
N ARG A 132 11.34 21.83 6.79
CA ARG A 132 12.44 21.01 6.26
C ARG A 132 12.78 21.35 4.81
N GLU A 133 11.78 21.53 3.93
CA GLU A 133 12.00 22.01 2.56
C GLU A 133 12.69 23.39 2.49
N ASN A 134 12.66 24.14 3.59
CA ASN A 134 13.27 25.46 3.71
C ASN A 134 14.53 25.46 4.59
N GLY A 135 15.11 24.29 4.90
CA GLY A 135 16.35 24.16 5.69
C GLY A 135 16.19 24.57 7.16
N ILE A 136 15.03 24.31 7.76
CA ILE A 136 14.77 24.48 9.20
C ILE A 136 14.66 23.08 9.80
N ASP A 137 15.42 22.82 10.87
CA ASP A 137 15.44 21.53 11.59
C ASP A 137 14.76 21.62 12.96
N LYS A 138 14.52 22.83 13.48
CA LYS A 138 14.05 23.02 14.84
C LYS A 138 12.96 24.08 14.96
N PHE A 139 11.92 23.73 15.69
CA PHE A 139 10.86 24.65 16.07
C PHE A 139 10.97 25.08 17.52
N THR A 140 10.66 26.35 17.74
CA THR A 140 10.45 26.94 19.06
C THR A 140 9.02 27.46 19.17
N ALA A 141 8.44 27.43 20.37
CA ALA A 141 7.11 27.99 20.62
C ALA A 141 7.01 28.55 22.03
N GLU A 142 6.42 29.73 22.18
CA GLU A 142 6.03 30.28 23.47
C GLU A 142 4.56 30.01 23.75
N VAL A 143 4.27 29.40 24.90
CA VAL A 143 2.92 29.00 25.27
C VAL A 143 2.66 29.41 26.72
N LEU A 144 1.55 30.10 26.98
CA LEU A 144 1.14 30.38 28.36
C LEU A 144 0.91 29.07 29.14
N PRO A 145 1.37 28.95 30.40
CA PRO A 145 1.21 27.75 31.22
C PRO A 145 -0.25 27.26 31.33
N GLU A 146 -1.21 28.17 31.26
CA GLU A 146 -2.65 27.88 31.29
C GLU A 146 -3.16 27.19 30.02
N ASN A 147 -2.44 27.30 28.89
CA ASN A 147 -2.83 26.70 27.61
C ASN A 147 -2.47 25.21 27.53
N ARG A 148 -3.00 24.43 28.46
CA ARG A 148 -2.77 22.97 28.57
C ARG A 148 -3.08 22.23 27.27
N LYS A 149 -4.06 22.70 26.49
CA LYS A 149 -4.43 22.10 25.20
C LYS A 149 -3.29 22.21 24.18
N MET A 150 -2.66 23.37 24.04
CA MET A 150 -1.53 23.53 23.13
C MET A 150 -0.29 22.77 23.61
N LEU A 151 0.00 22.80 24.91
CA LEU A 151 1.10 22.00 25.47
C LEU A 151 0.92 20.51 25.19
N GLN A 152 -0.33 20.00 25.22
CA GLN A 152 -0.64 18.63 24.87
C GLN A 152 -0.43 18.32 23.38
N VAL A 153 -0.74 19.25 22.46
CA VAL A 153 -0.50 19.05 21.02
C VAL A 153 0.97 18.78 20.75
N PHE A 154 1.87 19.55 21.36
CA PHE A 154 3.33 19.36 21.22
C PHE A 154 3.80 18.08 21.91
N ALA A 155 3.33 17.79 23.12
CA ALA A 155 3.68 16.56 23.83
C ALA A 155 3.22 15.30 23.08
N ASP A 156 2.02 15.34 22.50
CA ASP A 156 1.45 14.22 21.75
C ASP A 156 2.04 14.10 20.36
N ALA A 157 2.78 15.09 19.83
CA ALA A 157 3.34 15.04 18.47
C ALA A 157 4.48 14.01 18.33
N GLY A 158 5.01 13.50 19.44
CA GLY A 158 6.04 12.46 19.44
C GLY A 158 7.46 12.98 19.27
N TYR A 159 7.65 14.31 19.19
CA TYR A 159 8.96 14.96 19.22
C TYR A 159 9.54 15.00 20.65
N GLU A 160 10.86 15.10 20.76
CA GLU A 160 11.52 15.36 22.04
C GLU A 160 11.41 16.84 22.37
N VAL A 161 10.55 17.18 23.33
CA VAL A 161 10.25 18.58 23.66
C VAL A 161 11.00 19.01 24.91
N HIS A 162 11.94 19.93 24.75
CA HIS A 162 12.56 20.63 25.87
C HIS A 162 11.66 21.76 26.36
N ARG A 163 11.43 21.82 27.68
CA ARG A 163 10.58 22.83 28.31
C ARG A 163 11.43 23.72 29.21
N ARG A 164 11.34 25.02 29.02
CA ARG A 164 11.91 26.02 29.92
C ARG A 164 10.81 26.99 30.33
N PHE A 165 10.80 27.34 31.61
CA PHE A 165 9.98 28.45 32.11
C PHE A 165 10.83 29.71 32.07
N ASP A 166 10.36 30.72 31.35
CA ASP A 166 11.01 32.02 31.26
C ASP A 166 9.94 33.11 31.19
N ASP A 167 10.12 34.21 31.92
CA ASP A 167 9.24 35.39 31.93
C ASP A 167 7.71 35.10 31.98
N GLY A 168 7.30 34.04 32.69
CA GLY A 168 5.88 33.66 32.86
C GLY A 168 5.26 32.88 31.68
N VAL A 169 6.05 32.54 30.66
CA VAL A 169 5.67 31.66 29.54
C VAL A 169 6.42 30.33 29.61
N VAL A 170 5.87 29.30 28.97
CA VAL A 170 6.55 28.02 28.72
C VAL A 170 7.15 28.08 27.32
N SER A 171 8.48 28.14 27.24
CA SER A 171 9.22 28.02 25.99
C SER A 171 9.43 26.54 25.70
N LEU A 172 8.97 26.11 24.52
CA LEU A 172 9.14 24.76 23.99
C LEU A 172 10.15 24.82 22.85
N ALA A 173 11.08 23.85 22.80
CA ALA A 173 11.94 23.63 21.66
C ALA A 173 11.94 22.14 21.31
N PHE A 174 11.79 21.82 20.03
CA PHE A 174 11.82 20.45 19.54
C PHE A 174 12.38 20.37 18.12
N ASP A 175 13.15 19.31 17.89
CA ASP A 175 13.62 18.90 16.57
C ASP A 175 12.42 18.42 15.74
N ILE A 176 12.35 18.86 14.48
CA ILE A 176 11.23 18.55 13.59
C ILE A 176 11.50 17.33 12.71
N ASP A 177 12.71 16.75 12.80
CA ASP A 177 13.03 15.52 12.10
C ASP A 177 12.23 14.35 12.67
N PRO A 178 11.58 13.56 11.79
CA PRO A 178 10.63 12.57 12.22
C PRO A 178 11.33 11.35 12.82
N THR A 179 11.38 11.30 14.15
CA THR A 179 11.74 10.10 14.93
C THR A 179 10.79 8.92 14.70
N GLU A 180 11.21 7.70 14.99
CA GLU A 180 10.35 6.50 14.92
C GLU A 180 9.05 6.68 15.74
N LYS A 181 9.17 7.31 16.92
CA LYS A 181 8.05 7.61 17.81
C LYS A 181 7.07 8.61 17.19
N SER A 182 7.54 9.68 16.55
CA SER A 182 6.66 10.66 15.90
C SER A 182 5.96 10.05 14.69
N ARG A 183 6.66 9.25 13.87
CA ARG A 183 6.08 8.49 12.75
C ARG A 183 4.97 7.54 13.22
N ALA A 184 5.19 6.79 14.30
CA ALA A 184 4.20 5.88 14.87
C ALA A 184 2.94 6.62 15.37
N VAL A 185 3.12 7.77 16.03
CA VAL A 185 2.01 8.62 16.48
C VAL A 185 1.20 9.16 15.29
N MET A 186 1.88 9.68 14.26
CA MET A 186 1.22 10.20 13.05
C MET A 186 0.38 9.11 12.38
N ALA A 187 0.96 7.92 12.21
CA ALA A 187 0.29 6.75 11.67
C ALA A 187 -0.93 6.33 12.52
N ALA A 188 -0.82 6.29 13.84
CA ALA A 188 -1.92 5.92 14.73
C ALA A 188 -3.06 6.96 14.71
N ARG A 189 -2.74 8.25 14.52
CA ARG A 189 -3.76 9.30 14.34
C ARG A 189 -4.44 9.19 12.99
N GLU A 190 -3.71 8.79 11.94
CA GLU A 190 -4.22 8.64 10.58
C GLU A 190 -5.24 7.51 10.58
N HIS A 191 -4.83 6.35 11.12
CA HIS A 191 -5.66 5.19 11.39
C HIS A 191 -7.01 5.54 11.99
N ARG A 192 -7.01 6.19 13.16
CA ARG A 192 -8.26 6.53 13.86
C ARG A 192 -9.16 7.49 13.08
N ALA A 193 -8.59 8.39 12.29
CA ALA A 193 -9.36 9.34 11.50
C ALA A 193 -10.01 8.64 10.29
N ASP A 194 -9.25 7.85 9.55
CA ASP A 194 -9.70 7.10 8.37
C ASP A 194 -10.72 6.02 8.76
N ALA A 195 -10.46 5.25 9.82
CA ALA A 195 -11.37 4.24 10.34
C ALA A 195 -12.73 4.84 10.76
N ARG A 196 -12.72 5.98 11.44
CA ARG A 196 -13.94 6.69 11.84
C ARG A 196 -14.69 7.28 10.65
N SER A 197 -13.97 7.79 9.67
CA SER A 197 -14.53 8.28 8.41
C SER A 197 -15.32 7.17 7.70
N VAL A 198 -14.75 5.97 7.59
CA VAL A 198 -15.43 4.80 7.00
C VAL A 198 -16.60 4.34 7.86
N ALA A 199 -16.45 4.28 9.18
CA ALA A 199 -17.52 3.89 10.09
C ALA A 199 -18.78 4.75 9.91
N GLY A 200 -18.61 6.06 9.67
CA GLY A 200 -19.72 6.97 9.37
C GLY A 200 -20.46 6.67 8.06
N LEU A 201 -19.81 6.01 7.09
CA LEU A 201 -20.40 5.60 5.81
C LEU A 201 -21.13 4.26 5.91
N VAL A 202 -20.55 3.29 6.63
CA VAL A 202 -21.08 1.91 6.69
C VAL A 202 -22.03 1.66 7.86
N ALA A 203 -22.06 2.55 8.86
CA ALA A 203 -23.00 2.51 9.99
C ALA A 203 -23.67 3.88 10.23
N PRO A 204 -24.33 4.48 9.22
CA PRO A 204 -25.05 5.74 9.41
C PRO A 204 -26.27 5.54 10.32
N ARG A 205 -26.76 6.62 10.94
CA ARG A 205 -28.03 6.61 11.72
C ARG A 205 -29.24 7.02 10.88
N SER A 206 -29.01 7.74 9.78
CA SER A 206 -30.04 8.17 8.84
C SER A 206 -29.51 8.19 7.42
N VAL A 207 -30.31 7.69 6.47
CA VAL A 207 -30.00 7.59 5.04
C VAL A 207 -31.07 8.31 4.22
N ALA A 208 -30.65 9.16 3.29
CA ALA A 208 -31.51 9.76 2.28
C ALA A 208 -31.19 9.20 0.89
N VAL A 209 -32.19 8.73 0.14
CA VAL A 209 -32.04 8.26 -1.24
C VAL A 209 -32.55 9.34 -2.20
N VAL A 210 -31.62 10.01 -2.87
CA VAL A 210 -31.90 11.10 -3.82
C VAL A 210 -32.01 10.54 -5.23
N GLY A 211 -33.16 10.77 -5.87
CA GLY A 211 -33.48 10.19 -7.18
C GLY A 211 -34.34 8.92 -7.12
N ALA A 212 -34.92 8.60 -5.95
CA ALA A 212 -35.92 7.54 -5.82
C ALA A 212 -37.21 7.96 -6.54
N GLY A 213 -37.44 7.43 -7.75
CA GLY A 213 -38.59 7.79 -8.59
C GLY A 213 -39.64 6.69 -8.69
N ARG A 214 -40.73 6.99 -9.42
CA ARG A 214 -41.83 6.04 -9.67
C ARG A 214 -41.51 5.00 -10.76
N ALA A 215 -40.54 5.29 -11.63
CA ALA A 215 -40.17 4.43 -12.75
C ALA A 215 -39.72 3.04 -12.24
N TRP A 216 -40.40 2.00 -12.73
CA TRP A 216 -40.10 0.62 -12.36
C TRP A 216 -38.70 0.24 -12.88
N GLY A 217 -37.89 -0.41 -12.03
CA GLY A 217 -36.48 -0.70 -12.33
C GLY A 217 -35.54 0.51 -12.28
N GLY A 218 -36.01 1.70 -11.88
CA GLY A 218 -35.15 2.87 -11.70
C GLY A 218 -34.15 2.69 -10.56
N LEU A 219 -32.90 3.11 -10.79
CA LEU A 219 -31.77 2.91 -9.86
C LEU A 219 -32.07 3.37 -8.43
N GLY A 220 -32.58 4.61 -8.27
CA GLY A 220 -32.91 5.16 -6.96
C GLY A 220 -34.04 4.43 -6.25
N ARG A 221 -34.99 3.83 -7.00
CA ARG A 221 -36.07 3.03 -6.43
C ARG A 221 -35.54 1.70 -5.90
N VAL A 222 -34.70 1.01 -6.69
CA VAL A 222 -34.06 -0.25 -6.28
C VAL A 222 -33.22 -0.06 -5.02
N LEU A 223 -32.42 1.01 -4.95
CA LEU A 223 -31.61 1.32 -3.76
C LEU A 223 -32.48 1.59 -2.52
N LEU A 224 -33.59 2.30 -2.68
CA LEU A 224 -34.53 2.54 -1.59
C LEU A 224 -35.20 1.25 -1.09
N GLU A 225 -35.68 0.42 -2.02
CA GLU A 225 -36.30 -0.87 -1.73
C GLU A 225 -35.30 -1.79 -1.01
N ASN A 226 -34.06 -1.88 -1.49
CA ASN A 226 -33.01 -2.68 -0.88
C ASN A 226 -32.69 -2.27 0.57
N ILE A 227 -32.68 -0.96 0.88
CA ILE A 227 -32.45 -0.47 2.25
C ILE A 227 -33.61 -0.89 3.16
N VAL A 228 -34.85 -0.75 2.69
CA VAL A 228 -36.06 -1.07 3.46
C VAL A 228 -36.20 -2.58 3.66
N GLU A 229 -36.07 -3.37 2.60
CA GLU A 229 -36.15 -4.83 2.63
C GLU A 229 -34.97 -5.46 3.38
N GLY A 230 -33.80 -4.80 3.36
CA GLY A 230 -32.64 -5.14 4.16
C GLY A 230 -32.86 -4.95 5.67
N GLY A 231 -33.96 -4.34 6.10
CA GLY A 231 -34.32 -4.21 7.51
C GLY A 231 -33.50 -3.16 8.26
N TYR A 232 -33.02 -2.12 7.56
CA TYR A 232 -32.18 -1.07 8.14
C TYR A 232 -32.80 -0.46 9.40
N ARG A 233 -31.96 -0.28 10.43
CA ARG A 233 -32.40 0.12 11.77
C ARG A 233 -32.44 1.63 11.99
N GLY A 234 -31.86 2.41 11.09
CA GLY A 234 -31.87 3.87 11.15
C GLY A 234 -33.04 4.52 10.39
N GLY A 235 -33.04 5.85 10.31
CA GLY A 235 -34.02 6.61 9.54
C GLY A 235 -33.77 6.48 8.03
N VAL A 236 -34.83 6.25 7.25
CA VAL A 236 -34.76 6.19 5.78
C VAL A 236 -35.66 7.24 5.18
N HIS A 237 -35.14 8.00 4.22
CA HIS A 237 -35.87 9.09 3.57
C HIS A 237 -35.72 9.01 2.05
N ALA A 238 -36.83 9.17 1.32
CA ALA A 238 -36.81 9.32 -0.12
C ALA A 238 -36.78 10.81 -0.48
N VAL A 239 -35.96 11.21 -1.46
CA VAL A 239 -35.90 12.59 -1.97
C VAL A 239 -36.15 12.59 -3.47
N ASN A 240 -37.28 13.17 -3.87
CA ASN A 240 -37.70 13.33 -5.25
C ASN A 240 -38.75 14.46 -5.37
N PRO A 241 -38.49 15.53 -6.14
CA PRO A 241 -39.41 16.66 -6.25
C PRO A 241 -40.72 16.38 -6.99
N GLU A 242 -40.78 15.31 -7.80
CA GLU A 242 -41.92 15.02 -8.68
C GLU A 242 -42.75 13.81 -8.23
N ALA A 243 -42.20 12.97 -7.36
CA ALA A 243 -42.89 11.77 -6.90
C ALA A 243 -43.83 12.10 -5.73
N LEU A 244 -45.07 11.62 -5.80
CA LEU A 244 -46.03 11.75 -4.70
C LEU A 244 -45.84 10.61 -3.68
N GLU A 245 -45.48 9.42 -4.14
CA GLU A 245 -45.24 8.24 -3.31
C GLU A 245 -44.21 7.34 -4.01
N VAL A 246 -43.28 6.76 -3.23
CA VAL A 246 -42.29 5.78 -3.68
C VAL A 246 -42.13 4.69 -2.62
N SER A 247 -42.36 3.44 -3.00
CA SER A 247 -42.19 2.26 -2.12
C SER A 247 -42.89 2.40 -0.75
N GLY A 248 -44.10 2.97 -0.75
CA GLY A 248 -44.91 3.19 0.45
C GLY A 248 -44.53 4.42 1.29
N MET A 249 -43.62 5.26 0.81
CA MET A 249 -43.16 6.48 1.49
C MET A 249 -43.49 7.74 0.70
N MET A 250 -43.79 8.82 1.44
CA MET A 250 -43.87 10.17 0.88
C MET A 250 -42.46 10.75 0.76
N PRO A 251 -41.96 11.03 -0.46
CA PRO A 251 -40.64 11.62 -0.64
C PRO A 251 -40.66 13.13 -0.31
N TYR A 252 -39.52 13.64 0.12
CA TYR A 252 -39.26 15.08 0.25
C TYR A 252 -38.82 15.66 -1.09
N ALA A 253 -39.08 16.95 -1.33
CA ALA A 253 -38.66 17.56 -2.59
C ALA A 253 -37.15 17.83 -2.62
N THR A 254 -36.59 18.19 -1.46
CA THR A 254 -35.15 18.43 -1.28
C THR A 254 -34.64 17.81 0.01
N ILE A 255 -33.33 17.60 0.11
CA ILE A 255 -32.72 17.03 1.32
C ILE A 255 -32.86 17.96 2.55
N ALA A 256 -33.01 19.28 2.34
CA ALA A 256 -33.18 20.26 3.41
C ALA A 256 -34.53 20.14 4.13
N GLU A 257 -35.53 19.52 3.50
CA GLU A 257 -36.85 19.28 4.08
C GLU A 257 -36.89 18.01 4.96
N VAL A 258 -35.86 17.17 4.88
CA VAL A 258 -35.78 15.94 5.67
C VAL A 258 -35.66 16.30 7.16
N PRO A 259 -36.50 15.72 8.04
CA PRO A 259 -36.48 16.05 9.45
C PRO A 259 -35.25 15.45 10.14
N GLY A 260 -34.43 16.31 10.72
CA GLY A 260 -33.24 15.92 11.47
C GLY A 260 -32.00 15.70 10.59
N PRO A 261 -30.88 15.24 11.18
CA PRO A 261 -29.63 15.07 10.46
C PRO A 261 -29.69 13.84 9.53
N VAL A 262 -29.19 14.01 8.31
CA VAL A 262 -28.91 12.91 7.38
C VAL A 262 -27.41 12.60 7.44
N ASP A 263 -27.04 11.36 7.76
CA ASP A 263 -25.63 10.98 7.83
C ASP A 263 -25.09 10.58 6.45
N LEU A 264 -25.87 9.81 5.69
CA LEU A 264 -25.51 9.27 4.37
C LEU A 264 -26.55 9.66 3.29
N ALA A 265 -26.10 10.21 2.17
CA ALA A 265 -26.94 10.41 0.99
C ALA A 265 -26.56 9.44 -0.13
N VAL A 266 -27.51 8.64 -0.60
CA VAL A 266 -27.39 7.74 -1.75
C VAL A 266 -27.94 8.45 -2.97
N ILE A 267 -27.08 8.79 -3.93
CA ILE A 267 -27.39 9.64 -5.07
C ILE A 267 -27.51 8.80 -6.35
N ALA A 268 -28.71 8.82 -6.93
CA ALA A 268 -29.08 8.11 -8.15
C ALA A 268 -29.81 9.02 -9.16
N VAL A 269 -29.37 10.28 -9.27
CA VAL A 269 -29.88 11.27 -10.24
C VAL A 269 -29.02 11.31 -11.50
N PRO A 270 -29.51 11.86 -12.63
CA PRO A 270 -28.70 12.07 -13.82
C PRO A 270 -27.41 12.85 -13.54
N GLN A 271 -26.33 12.52 -14.24
CA GLN A 271 -24.97 13.03 -13.98
C GLN A 271 -24.90 14.57 -13.89
N GLY A 272 -25.64 15.29 -14.74
CA GLY A 272 -25.67 16.76 -14.73
C GLY A 272 -26.31 17.39 -13.48
N GLN A 273 -27.10 16.64 -12.71
CA GLN A 273 -27.76 17.11 -11.48
C GLN A 273 -26.95 16.82 -10.21
N VAL A 274 -25.97 15.91 -10.29
CA VAL A 274 -25.18 15.48 -9.13
C VAL A 274 -24.50 16.65 -8.40
N PRO A 275 -23.84 17.62 -9.07
CA PRO A 275 -23.20 18.74 -8.37
C PRO A 275 -24.19 19.53 -7.51
N ALA A 276 -25.38 19.84 -8.01
CA ALA A 276 -26.38 20.58 -7.25
C ALA A 276 -26.87 19.79 -6.02
N VAL A 277 -27.03 18.47 -6.15
CA VAL A 277 -27.38 17.59 -5.01
C VAL A 277 -26.27 17.58 -3.96
N VAL A 278 -25.00 17.54 -4.38
CA VAL A 278 -23.85 17.57 -3.46
C VAL A 278 -23.80 18.88 -2.67
N ASP A 279 -24.11 20.02 -3.29
CA ASP A 279 -24.21 21.30 -2.56
C ASP A 279 -25.35 21.28 -1.53
N GLN A 280 -26.51 20.74 -1.90
CA GLN A 280 -27.63 20.59 -0.97
C GLN A 280 -27.28 19.67 0.21
N CYS A 281 -26.59 18.55 -0.05
CA CYS A 281 -26.07 17.66 0.99
C CYS A 281 -25.08 18.38 1.92
N GLY A 282 -24.16 19.16 1.37
CA GLY A 282 -23.21 19.96 2.14
C GLY A 282 -23.90 20.98 3.06
N ALA A 283 -24.91 21.68 2.53
CA ALA A 283 -25.72 22.63 3.29
C ALA A 283 -26.55 21.96 4.40
N ALA A 284 -27.12 20.77 4.13
CA ALA A 284 -27.85 19.97 5.11
C ALA A 284 -26.94 19.27 6.14
N GLY A 285 -25.63 19.32 5.95
CA GLY A 285 -24.65 18.76 6.88
C GLY A 285 -24.47 17.25 6.78
N VAL A 286 -24.77 16.67 5.62
CA VAL A 286 -24.46 15.28 5.29
C VAL A 286 -22.96 15.05 5.43
N LYS A 287 -22.56 13.83 5.84
CA LYS A 287 -21.15 13.45 6.03
C LYS A 287 -20.67 12.48 4.95
N GLY A 288 -21.57 11.65 4.44
CA GLY A 288 -21.26 10.59 3.49
C GLY A 288 -22.09 10.65 2.23
N LEU A 289 -21.48 10.35 1.10
CA LEU A 289 -22.14 10.24 -0.20
C LEU A 289 -21.88 8.86 -0.82
N VAL A 290 -22.92 8.23 -1.36
CA VAL A 290 -22.80 7.09 -2.28
C VAL A 290 -23.33 7.52 -3.64
N ILE A 291 -22.45 7.64 -4.63
CA ILE A 291 -22.83 8.05 -5.98
C ILE A 291 -22.86 6.82 -6.88
N ALA A 292 -24.07 6.33 -7.15
CA ALA A 292 -24.29 5.21 -8.06
C ALA A 292 -24.23 5.65 -9.54
N THR A 293 -24.46 6.94 -9.81
CA THR A 293 -24.46 7.52 -11.15
C THR A 293 -23.09 7.39 -11.85
N SER A 294 -23.10 6.94 -13.11
CA SER A 294 -21.93 6.84 -14.00
C SER A 294 -21.72 8.13 -14.83
N GLY A 295 -20.83 8.09 -15.84
CA GLY A 295 -20.54 9.23 -16.70
C GLY A 295 -19.46 10.17 -16.14
N TYR A 296 -18.47 9.60 -15.47
CA TYR A 296 -17.34 10.32 -14.89
C TYR A 296 -16.07 9.87 -15.59
N ALA A 297 -15.00 9.48 -14.88
CA ALA A 297 -13.71 9.21 -15.48
C ALA A 297 -13.72 8.05 -16.52
N ASP A 298 -14.78 7.25 -16.57
CA ASP A 298 -15.05 6.27 -17.65
C ASP A 298 -15.29 6.93 -19.02
N ASP A 299 -15.71 8.21 -19.05
CA ASP A 299 -15.93 9.02 -20.27
C ASP A 299 -14.64 9.74 -20.74
N GLY A 300 -13.47 9.26 -20.33
CA GLY A 300 -12.17 9.84 -20.69
C GLY A 300 -11.86 11.16 -19.97
N ALA A 301 -11.06 12.03 -20.60
CA ALA A 301 -10.43 13.18 -19.94
C ALA A 301 -11.43 14.20 -19.37
N ALA A 302 -12.50 14.51 -20.10
CA ALA A 302 -13.57 15.41 -19.63
C ALA A 302 -14.32 14.79 -18.44
N GLY A 303 -14.54 13.48 -18.49
CA GLY A 303 -15.03 12.67 -17.39
C GLY A 303 -14.19 12.77 -16.12
N LEU A 304 -12.86 12.63 -16.27
CA LEU A 304 -11.91 12.74 -15.16
C LEU A 304 -11.89 14.14 -14.55
N ALA A 305 -11.98 15.19 -15.37
CA ALA A 305 -12.08 16.57 -14.88
C ALA A 305 -13.35 16.78 -14.03
N ARG A 306 -14.50 16.23 -14.48
CA ARG A 306 -15.76 16.23 -13.72
C ARG A 306 -15.62 15.47 -12.40
N GLN A 307 -14.99 14.30 -12.40
CA GLN A 307 -14.75 13.51 -11.19
C GLN A 307 -13.90 14.28 -10.17
N ARG A 308 -12.81 14.93 -10.61
CA ARG A 308 -11.97 15.75 -9.75
C ARG A 308 -12.74 16.94 -9.16
N ALA A 309 -13.60 17.58 -9.95
CA ALA A 309 -14.47 18.66 -9.47
C ALA A 309 -15.46 18.17 -8.39
N LEU A 310 -16.08 17.00 -8.62
CA LEU A 310 -17.00 16.37 -7.69
C LEU A 310 -16.32 16.05 -6.33
N VAL A 311 -15.12 15.46 -6.36
CA VAL A 311 -14.36 15.14 -5.14
C VAL A 311 -14.00 16.41 -4.38
N ARG A 312 -13.47 17.43 -5.07
CA ARG A 312 -13.15 18.72 -4.43
C ARG A 312 -14.38 19.33 -3.78
N GLN A 313 -15.53 19.32 -4.47
CA GLN A 313 -16.78 19.85 -3.95
C GLN A 313 -17.26 19.09 -2.70
N ALA A 314 -17.20 17.77 -2.71
CA ALA A 314 -17.57 16.94 -1.57
C ALA A 314 -16.65 17.20 -0.36
N ARG A 315 -15.33 17.21 -0.58
CA ARG A 315 -14.33 17.42 0.49
C ARG A 315 -14.37 18.83 1.05
N ALA A 316 -14.58 19.85 0.22
CA ALA A 316 -14.76 21.23 0.69
C ALA A 316 -15.94 21.35 1.66
N ASN A 317 -16.98 20.53 1.48
CA ASN A 317 -18.15 20.50 2.35
C ASN A 317 -18.00 19.59 3.60
N GLY A 318 -16.84 18.96 3.77
CA GLY A 318 -16.58 18.04 4.87
C GLY A 318 -17.07 16.62 4.65
N MET A 319 -17.48 16.28 3.43
CA MET A 319 -18.04 14.98 3.09
C MET A 319 -16.98 14.01 2.56
N ARG A 320 -17.30 12.72 2.67
CA ARG A 320 -16.59 11.61 2.01
C ARG A 320 -17.47 10.96 0.96
N LEU A 321 -16.84 10.40 -0.06
CA LEU A 321 -17.51 9.90 -1.26
C LEU A 321 -17.15 8.43 -1.55
N VAL A 322 -18.19 7.61 -1.72
CA VAL A 322 -18.13 6.30 -2.36
C VAL A 322 -18.63 6.43 -3.80
N GLY A 323 -17.86 5.95 -4.77
CA GLY A 323 -18.14 6.14 -6.19
C GLY A 323 -17.27 7.24 -6.83
N PRO A 324 -17.71 7.83 -7.95
CA PRO A 324 -18.96 7.55 -8.67
C PRO A 324 -18.98 6.16 -9.35
N ALA A 325 -20.07 5.83 -10.05
CA ALA A 325 -20.28 4.52 -10.67
C ALA A 325 -20.14 3.34 -9.69
N SER A 326 -20.61 3.53 -8.45
CA SER A 326 -20.53 2.53 -7.38
C SER A 326 -21.70 1.53 -7.44
N LEU A 327 -21.43 0.26 -7.09
CA LEU A 327 -22.50 -0.72 -6.78
C LEU A 327 -23.20 -0.39 -5.44
N GLY A 328 -22.58 0.44 -4.60
CA GLY A 328 -23.03 0.84 -3.28
C GLY A 328 -22.29 0.14 -2.15
N LEU A 329 -22.92 0.12 -0.97
CA LEU A 329 -22.37 -0.47 0.25
C LEU A 329 -23.42 -1.25 1.06
N ALA A 330 -22.97 -2.17 1.89
CA ALA A 330 -23.80 -2.93 2.82
C ALA A 330 -23.09 -3.20 4.15
N ASN A 331 -23.86 -3.35 5.21
CA ASN A 331 -23.41 -3.72 6.54
C ASN A 331 -24.42 -4.69 7.17
N THR A 332 -23.96 -5.90 7.51
CA THR A 332 -24.80 -7.00 8.00
C THR A 332 -24.91 -7.08 9.53
N ASP A 333 -24.29 -6.13 10.26
CA ASP A 333 -24.51 -6.00 11.70
C ASP A 333 -26.02 -5.87 11.99
N PRO A 334 -26.64 -6.73 12.82
CA PRO A 334 -28.06 -6.65 13.16
C PRO A 334 -28.49 -5.30 13.75
N ALA A 335 -27.57 -4.56 14.38
CA ALA A 335 -27.82 -3.22 14.90
C ALA A 335 -27.90 -2.15 13.80
N VAL A 336 -27.36 -2.43 12.60
CA VAL A 336 -27.34 -1.54 11.44
C VAL A 336 -28.28 -2.06 10.35
N SER A 337 -28.01 -3.26 9.82
CA SER A 337 -28.78 -3.97 8.78
C SER A 337 -28.98 -3.16 7.49
N LEU A 338 -27.90 -2.59 6.96
CA LEU A 338 -27.96 -1.67 5.81
C LEU A 338 -27.62 -2.39 4.50
N ASN A 339 -28.51 -2.29 3.49
CA ASN A 339 -28.19 -2.62 2.11
C ASN A 339 -28.41 -1.38 1.21
N ALA A 340 -27.45 -0.45 1.21
CA ALA A 340 -27.42 0.71 0.31
C ALA A 340 -26.65 0.38 -0.98
N SER A 341 -27.00 -0.74 -1.61
CA SER A 341 -26.32 -1.26 -2.79
C SER A 341 -27.29 -1.86 -3.81
N LEU A 342 -26.78 -2.20 -4.98
CA LEU A 342 -27.52 -2.92 -6.03
C LEU A 342 -27.47 -4.45 -5.85
N ALA A 343 -26.98 -4.94 -4.72
CA ALA A 343 -27.14 -6.35 -4.36
C ALA A 343 -28.64 -6.66 -4.14
N PRO A 344 -29.15 -7.77 -4.69
CA PRO A 344 -30.59 -8.07 -4.68
C PRO A 344 -31.17 -8.34 -3.29
N SER A 345 -30.33 -8.61 -2.30
CA SER A 345 -30.72 -8.80 -0.92
C SER A 345 -29.57 -8.40 0.00
N LEU A 346 -29.86 -8.19 1.29
CA LEU A 346 -28.79 -8.08 2.28
C LEU A 346 -27.96 -9.38 2.27
N PRO A 347 -26.61 -9.31 2.28
CA PRO A 347 -25.78 -10.50 2.29
C PRO A 347 -25.99 -11.36 3.54
N LEU A 348 -25.67 -12.66 3.45
CA LEU A 348 -25.55 -13.50 4.63
C LEU A 348 -24.54 -12.88 5.60
N ARG A 349 -24.90 -12.82 6.89
CA ARG A 349 -24.01 -12.27 7.91
C ARG A 349 -22.84 -13.21 8.17
N GLY A 350 -21.64 -12.66 8.26
CA GLY A 350 -20.43 -13.36 8.70
C GLY A 350 -19.27 -12.40 8.90
N GLY A 351 -18.05 -12.95 8.88
CA GLY A 351 -16.84 -12.22 9.25
C GLY A 351 -16.06 -11.60 8.09
N LEU A 352 -16.47 -11.79 6.83
CA LEU A 352 -15.70 -11.30 5.68
C LEU A 352 -16.04 -9.85 5.32
N GLY A 353 -15.06 -8.95 5.45
CA GLY A 353 -15.13 -7.61 4.87
C GLY A 353 -14.75 -7.64 3.38
N VAL A 354 -15.52 -6.98 2.52
CA VAL A 354 -15.30 -6.98 1.07
C VAL A 354 -15.15 -5.57 0.51
N PHE A 355 -14.08 -5.34 -0.24
CA PHE A 355 -13.84 -4.12 -0.99
C PHE A 355 -13.62 -4.43 -2.48
N SER A 356 -14.27 -3.68 -3.36
CA SER A 356 -14.04 -3.77 -4.82
C SER A 356 -13.88 -2.39 -5.45
N GLN A 357 -12.83 -2.22 -6.26
CA GLN A 357 -12.63 -1.02 -7.08
C GLN A 357 -13.48 -1.00 -8.37
N SER A 358 -14.24 -2.05 -8.65
CA SER A 358 -15.08 -2.10 -9.84
C SER A 358 -16.50 -2.50 -9.46
N ALA A 359 -17.50 -1.80 -9.99
CA ALA A 359 -18.90 -2.16 -9.74
C ALA A 359 -19.28 -3.49 -10.40
N ALA A 360 -18.88 -3.69 -11.66
CA ALA A 360 -19.16 -4.93 -12.38
C ALA A 360 -18.45 -6.14 -11.73
N LEU A 361 -17.15 -6.00 -11.43
CA LEU A 361 -16.38 -7.07 -10.80
C LEU A 361 -16.76 -7.23 -9.33
N GLY A 362 -17.19 -6.16 -8.67
CA GLY A 362 -17.80 -6.21 -7.34
C GLY A 362 -19.08 -7.04 -7.32
N ALA A 363 -19.94 -6.90 -8.33
CA ALA A 363 -21.13 -7.73 -8.48
C ALA A 363 -20.76 -9.20 -8.73
N SER A 364 -19.75 -9.48 -9.57
CA SER A 364 -19.23 -10.84 -9.78
C SER A 364 -18.65 -11.45 -8.51
N LEU A 365 -17.88 -10.68 -7.73
CA LEU A 365 -17.34 -11.09 -6.45
C LEU A 365 -18.44 -11.37 -5.43
N TYR A 366 -19.41 -10.46 -5.31
CA TYR A 366 -20.59 -10.66 -4.47
C TYR A 366 -21.33 -11.95 -4.84
N ALA A 367 -21.57 -12.18 -6.13
CA ALA A 367 -22.24 -13.39 -6.60
C ALA A 367 -21.42 -14.66 -6.32
N SER A 368 -20.09 -14.59 -6.45
CA SER A 368 -19.19 -15.72 -6.16
C SER A 368 -19.21 -16.10 -4.67
N LEU A 369 -19.16 -15.11 -3.79
CA LEU A 369 -19.24 -15.29 -2.34
C LEU A 369 -20.63 -15.78 -1.90
N SER A 370 -21.70 -15.21 -2.48
CA SER A 370 -23.08 -15.60 -2.17
C SER A 370 -23.37 -17.05 -2.57
N ARG A 371 -22.89 -17.51 -3.74
CA ARG A 371 -23.02 -18.92 -4.15
C ARG A 371 -22.32 -19.87 -3.18
N ARG A 372 -21.20 -19.42 -2.59
CA ARG A 372 -20.43 -20.18 -1.60
C ARG A 372 -20.98 -20.08 -0.18
N GLU A 373 -22.06 -19.32 0.01
CA GLU A 373 -22.64 -19.02 1.33
C GLU A 373 -21.64 -18.44 2.34
N VAL A 374 -20.63 -17.71 1.84
CA VAL A 374 -19.65 -17.03 2.70
C VAL A 374 -20.32 -15.82 3.33
N GLY A 375 -20.40 -15.81 4.66
CA GLY A 375 -20.99 -14.70 5.41
C GLY A 375 -20.11 -13.45 5.39
N LEU A 376 -20.71 -12.30 5.08
CA LEU A 376 -20.06 -10.99 4.95
C LEU A 376 -20.36 -10.10 6.16
N SER A 377 -19.41 -9.26 6.56
CA SER A 377 -19.58 -8.24 7.61
C SER A 377 -19.98 -6.90 6.98
N THR A 378 -19.14 -6.41 6.09
CA THR A 378 -19.30 -5.14 5.37
C THR A 378 -18.87 -5.31 3.92
N VAL A 379 -19.61 -4.68 3.01
CA VAL A 379 -19.32 -4.70 1.57
C VAL A 379 -19.27 -3.26 1.07
N LEU A 380 -18.22 -2.89 0.34
CA LEU A 380 -18.12 -1.58 -0.29
C LEU A 380 -17.56 -1.70 -1.71
N SER A 381 -18.34 -1.27 -2.69
CA SER A 381 -17.87 -1.07 -4.06
C SER A 381 -17.52 0.39 -4.27
N ALA A 382 -16.24 0.70 -4.49
CA ALA A 382 -15.79 2.08 -4.64
C ALA A 382 -16.15 2.70 -6.00
N GLY A 383 -16.61 1.91 -6.97
CA GLY A 383 -16.69 2.34 -8.36
C GLY A 383 -15.34 2.91 -8.79
N ASN A 384 -15.33 4.10 -9.39
CA ASN A 384 -14.10 4.73 -9.89
C ASN A 384 -13.08 5.10 -8.80
N ARG A 385 -13.38 4.84 -7.52
CA ARG A 385 -12.49 5.07 -6.37
C ARG A 385 -11.96 6.51 -6.34
N ALA A 386 -12.88 7.46 -6.45
CA ALA A 386 -12.53 8.88 -6.53
C ALA A 386 -12.14 9.48 -5.16
N ASP A 387 -12.57 8.86 -4.05
CA ASP A 387 -12.24 9.33 -2.69
C ASP A 387 -11.95 8.18 -1.73
N ILE A 388 -12.95 7.35 -1.37
CA ILE A 388 -12.74 6.20 -0.48
C ILE A 388 -11.93 5.10 -1.19
N SER A 389 -10.91 4.59 -0.51
CA SER A 389 -9.96 3.60 -1.01
C SER A 389 -9.92 2.33 -0.15
N GLY A 390 -9.27 1.28 -0.67
CA GLY A 390 -9.04 0.05 0.09
C GLY A 390 -8.19 0.26 1.35
N ASN A 391 -7.31 1.27 1.36
CA ASN A 391 -6.52 1.64 2.55
C ASN A 391 -7.43 2.14 3.68
N ASP A 392 -8.50 2.88 3.36
CA ASP A 392 -9.46 3.36 4.35
C ASP A 392 -10.24 2.20 4.95
N LEU A 393 -10.72 1.26 4.12
CA LEU A 393 -11.45 0.07 4.60
C LEU A 393 -10.58 -0.84 5.46
N MET A 394 -9.32 -1.09 5.08
CA MET A 394 -8.41 -1.91 5.89
C MET A 394 -8.19 -1.32 7.28
N GLN A 395 -8.11 0.01 7.41
CA GLN A 395 -7.98 0.66 8.72
C GLN A 395 -9.27 0.55 9.53
N PHE A 396 -10.44 0.65 8.90
CA PHE A 396 -11.71 0.36 9.58
C PHE A 396 -11.79 -1.09 10.06
N TRP A 397 -11.45 -2.05 9.18
CA TRP A 397 -11.52 -3.47 9.51
C TRP A 397 -10.55 -3.89 10.59
N GLU A 398 -9.42 -3.21 10.76
CA GLU A 398 -8.51 -3.49 11.88
C GLU A 398 -9.21 -3.34 13.23
N ASP A 399 -9.99 -2.26 13.41
CA ASP A 399 -10.69 -1.95 14.66
C ASP A 399 -12.07 -2.64 14.77
N ASP A 400 -12.67 -3.05 13.65
CA ASP A 400 -14.02 -3.65 13.63
C ASP A 400 -14.02 -5.09 14.15
N PRO A 401 -14.65 -5.39 15.31
CA PRO A 401 -14.70 -6.76 15.85
C PRO A 401 -15.56 -7.71 15.02
N HIS A 402 -16.45 -7.21 14.14
CA HIS A 402 -17.31 -8.04 13.31
C HIS A 402 -16.62 -8.55 12.05
N THR A 403 -15.51 -7.92 11.65
CA THR A 403 -14.68 -8.38 10.53
C THR A 403 -13.53 -9.23 11.04
N THR A 404 -13.48 -10.49 10.62
CA THR A 404 -12.45 -11.48 10.97
C THR A 404 -11.49 -11.78 9.82
N ALA A 405 -11.90 -11.53 8.58
CA ALA A 405 -11.08 -11.65 7.37
C ALA A 405 -11.45 -10.56 6.35
N CYS A 406 -10.52 -10.22 5.47
CA CYS A 406 -10.67 -9.12 4.51
C CYS A 406 -10.44 -9.61 3.08
N ALA A 407 -11.31 -9.23 2.16
CA ALA A 407 -11.21 -9.51 0.74
C ALA A 407 -11.19 -8.21 -0.06
N LEU A 408 -10.14 -8.02 -0.86
CA LEU A 408 -9.98 -6.85 -1.71
C LEU A 408 -9.81 -7.26 -3.17
N TYR A 409 -10.65 -6.71 -4.04
CA TYR A 409 -10.40 -6.69 -5.48
C TYR A 409 -9.80 -5.32 -5.85
N LEU A 410 -8.54 -5.33 -6.26
CA LEU A 410 -7.77 -4.11 -6.56
C LEU A 410 -7.33 -4.10 -8.01
N GLU A 411 -7.58 -3.00 -8.70
CA GLU A 411 -7.04 -2.74 -10.04
C GLU A 411 -5.89 -1.72 -10.00
N SER A 412 -5.73 -1.03 -8.87
CA SER A 412 -4.69 -0.07 -8.59
C SER A 412 -4.46 0.14 -7.09
N ILE A 413 -3.29 0.62 -6.71
CA ILE A 413 -2.97 1.09 -5.36
C ILE A 413 -2.70 2.59 -5.43
N GLY A 414 -3.36 3.38 -4.58
CA GLY A 414 -3.15 4.83 -4.53
C GLY A 414 -1.81 5.17 -3.87
N ASN A 415 -1.69 4.82 -2.58
CA ASN A 415 -0.45 5.00 -1.82
C ASN A 415 0.10 3.64 -1.36
N PRO A 416 1.20 3.14 -1.95
CA PRO A 416 1.73 1.81 -1.71
C PRO A 416 2.51 1.65 -0.42
N ARG A 417 3.27 2.67 -0.01
CA ARG A 417 3.96 2.66 1.29
C ARG A 417 2.92 2.56 2.41
N LYS A 418 1.82 3.31 2.29
CA LYS A 418 0.65 3.21 3.17
C LYS A 418 -0.04 1.84 3.06
N PHE A 419 -0.26 1.33 1.85
CA PHE A 419 -0.89 0.02 1.62
C PHE A 419 -0.09 -1.13 2.25
N SER A 420 1.22 -1.22 1.99
CA SER A 420 2.11 -2.25 2.53
C SER A 420 2.15 -2.20 4.06
N ARG A 421 2.30 -0.99 4.64
CA ARG A 421 2.28 -0.79 6.10
C ARG A 421 0.96 -1.20 6.73
N ILE A 422 -0.18 -0.81 6.16
CA ILE A 422 -1.51 -1.16 6.69
C ILE A 422 -1.78 -2.65 6.51
N SER A 423 -1.54 -3.20 5.32
CA SER A 423 -1.81 -4.61 5.03
C SER A 423 -0.96 -5.52 5.90
N ARG A 424 0.33 -5.22 6.10
CA ARG A 424 1.21 -5.96 7.03
C ARG A 424 0.72 -5.95 8.47
N ARG A 425 0.25 -4.80 8.95
CA ARG A 425 -0.28 -4.68 10.32
C ARG A 425 -1.60 -5.43 10.46
N LEU A 426 -2.52 -5.26 9.51
CA LEU A 426 -3.82 -5.93 9.50
C LEU A 426 -3.67 -7.45 9.38
N ALA A 427 -2.81 -7.93 8.46
CA ALA A 427 -2.54 -9.35 8.22
C ALA A 427 -1.99 -10.09 9.45
N ARG A 428 -1.41 -9.40 10.44
CA ARG A 428 -1.00 -10.03 11.71
C ARG A 428 -2.16 -10.45 12.60
N THR A 429 -3.35 -9.87 12.38
CA THR A 429 -4.53 -10.12 13.20
C THR A 429 -5.69 -10.71 12.42
N LYS A 430 -5.80 -10.38 11.13
CA LYS A 430 -6.93 -10.75 10.26
C LYS A 430 -6.40 -11.12 8.87
N PRO A 431 -6.74 -12.30 8.31
CA PRO A 431 -6.32 -12.67 6.96
C PRO A 431 -6.75 -11.63 5.92
N VAL A 432 -5.82 -11.23 5.06
CA VAL A 432 -6.09 -10.28 3.96
C VAL A 432 -5.90 -10.99 2.63
N ILE A 433 -6.96 -11.12 1.85
CA ILE A 433 -6.98 -11.75 0.53
C ILE A 433 -7.07 -10.64 -0.53
N VAL A 434 -6.14 -10.64 -1.48
CA VAL A 434 -6.14 -9.68 -2.59
C VAL A 434 -6.23 -10.42 -3.91
N ALA A 435 -7.33 -10.20 -4.64
CA ALA A 435 -7.43 -10.56 -6.04
C ALA A 435 -6.90 -9.41 -6.90
N LYS A 436 -5.93 -9.74 -7.76
CA LYS A 436 -5.42 -8.82 -8.79
C LYS A 436 -5.18 -9.53 -10.12
N SER A 437 -5.26 -8.78 -11.22
CA SER A 437 -4.72 -9.22 -12.50
C SER A 437 -3.19 -9.05 -12.54
N ASP A 438 -2.53 -9.81 -13.42
CA ASP A 438 -1.09 -9.63 -13.68
C ASP A 438 -0.77 -8.31 -14.39
N THR A 439 -1.80 -7.64 -14.93
CA THR A 439 -1.72 -6.33 -15.57
C THR A 439 -1.94 -5.16 -14.60
N MET A 440 -2.26 -5.44 -13.33
CA MET A 440 -2.50 -4.42 -12.32
C MET A 440 -1.29 -3.48 -12.21
N GLY A 441 -1.52 -2.18 -12.33
CA GLY A 441 -0.48 -1.16 -12.28
C GLY A 441 0.28 -0.94 -13.60
N LEU A 442 0.29 -1.88 -14.54
CA LEU A 442 0.91 -1.70 -15.87
C LEU A 442 0.04 -0.87 -16.81
N ARG A 443 -1.28 -0.91 -16.61
CA ARG A 443 -2.27 -0.09 -17.31
C ARG A 443 -3.26 0.46 -16.32
N LEU A 444 -3.69 1.70 -16.53
CA LEU A 444 -4.76 2.28 -15.74
C LEU A 444 -6.10 1.73 -16.22
N PRO A 445 -6.93 1.19 -15.30
CA PRO A 445 -8.33 0.95 -15.60
C PRO A 445 -9.01 2.25 -16.05
N PRO A 446 -10.02 2.17 -16.92
CA PRO A 446 -10.92 3.31 -17.15
C PRO A 446 -11.38 3.89 -15.81
N GLY A 447 -11.36 5.21 -15.69
CA GLY A 447 -11.84 5.87 -14.48
C GLY A 447 -10.80 6.16 -13.39
N HIS A 448 -9.62 5.51 -13.43
CA HIS A 448 -8.62 5.60 -12.36
C HIS A 448 -7.60 6.71 -12.62
N ALA A 449 -7.26 7.47 -11.57
CA ALA A 449 -6.26 8.54 -11.59
C ALA A 449 -5.07 8.21 -10.70
N VAL A 450 -4.26 7.22 -11.08
CA VAL A 450 -3.04 6.82 -10.34
C VAL A 450 -1.84 6.75 -11.26
N ARG A 451 -0.65 6.61 -10.68
CA ARG A 451 0.59 6.36 -11.43
C ARG A 451 0.66 4.89 -11.85
N THR A 452 1.23 4.62 -13.02
CA THR A 452 1.55 3.25 -13.44
C THR A 452 2.89 2.81 -12.85
N THR A 453 3.04 1.51 -12.64
CA THR A 453 4.31 0.93 -12.21
C THR A 453 5.28 0.84 -13.38
N GLN A 454 6.54 1.15 -13.08
CA GLN A 454 7.73 0.83 -13.85
C GLN A 454 8.49 -0.35 -13.22
N ALA A 455 7.94 -0.98 -12.18
CA ALA A 455 8.57 -2.08 -11.50
C ALA A 455 8.57 -3.36 -12.36
N PRO A 456 9.56 -4.24 -12.16
CA PRO A 456 9.58 -5.53 -12.82
C PRO A 456 8.35 -6.38 -12.49
N THR A 457 7.98 -7.26 -13.43
CA THR A 457 6.93 -8.27 -13.23
C THR A 457 7.21 -9.08 -11.95
N GLY A 458 6.20 -9.25 -11.10
CA GLY A 458 6.31 -9.98 -9.83
C GLY A 458 6.76 -9.15 -8.63
N ALA A 459 7.22 -7.90 -8.80
CA ALA A 459 7.56 -7.03 -7.68
C ALA A 459 6.36 -6.73 -6.76
N LEU A 460 5.19 -6.46 -7.35
CA LEU A 460 3.94 -6.28 -6.59
C LEU A 460 3.54 -7.56 -5.85
N ASP A 461 3.72 -8.73 -6.46
CA ASP A 461 3.44 -10.02 -5.81
C ASP A 461 4.37 -10.28 -4.61
N ALA A 462 5.65 -9.90 -4.75
CA ALA A 462 6.60 -9.95 -3.64
C ALA A 462 6.19 -9.02 -2.49
N MET A 463 5.79 -7.78 -2.80
CA MET A 463 5.31 -6.82 -1.79
C MET A 463 4.10 -7.37 -1.02
N LEU A 464 3.11 -7.92 -1.72
CA LEU A 464 1.92 -8.52 -1.10
C LEU A 464 2.30 -9.68 -0.18
N ARG A 465 3.16 -10.59 -0.65
CA ARG A 465 3.63 -11.73 0.15
C ARG A 465 4.42 -11.30 1.38
N GLN A 466 5.32 -10.33 1.27
CA GLN A 466 6.06 -9.79 2.41
C GLN A 466 5.14 -9.16 3.46
N SER A 467 4.02 -8.60 3.01
CA SER A 467 2.99 -7.99 3.87
C SER A 467 2.01 -9.00 4.45
N GLY A 468 2.20 -10.31 4.23
CA GLY A 468 1.28 -11.34 4.74
C GLY A 468 -0.06 -11.39 4.00
N VAL A 469 -0.17 -10.76 2.83
CA VAL A 469 -1.37 -10.81 2.02
C VAL A 469 -1.43 -12.12 1.24
N ILE A 470 -2.58 -12.79 1.30
CA ILE A 470 -2.89 -13.95 0.45
C ILE A 470 -3.27 -13.43 -0.94
N ARG A 471 -2.30 -13.41 -1.86
CA ARG A 471 -2.53 -13.00 -3.24
C ARG A 471 -3.16 -14.15 -4.03
N VAL A 472 -4.21 -13.81 -4.78
CA VAL A 472 -4.88 -14.72 -5.73
C VAL A 472 -5.03 -14.04 -7.10
N ASN A 473 -5.28 -14.84 -8.14
CA ASN A 473 -5.38 -14.38 -9.53
C ASN A 473 -6.81 -14.01 -9.93
N THR A 474 -7.80 -14.68 -9.32
CA THR A 474 -9.20 -14.60 -9.76
C THR A 474 -10.15 -14.36 -8.59
N ILE A 475 -11.38 -13.96 -8.92
CA ILE A 475 -12.47 -13.80 -7.96
C ILE A 475 -12.88 -15.16 -7.37
N GLU A 476 -12.80 -16.21 -8.18
CA GLU A 476 -13.09 -17.58 -7.80
C GLU A 476 -12.07 -18.08 -6.76
N GLU A 477 -10.77 -17.91 -7.01
CA GLU A 477 -9.71 -18.24 -6.05
C GLU A 477 -9.86 -17.43 -4.75
N LEU A 478 -10.22 -16.14 -4.84
CA LEU A 478 -10.49 -15.31 -3.66
C LEU A 478 -11.62 -15.92 -2.82
N ALA A 479 -12.72 -16.27 -3.47
CA ALA A 479 -13.87 -16.85 -2.78
C ALA A 479 -13.56 -18.25 -2.22
N ASP A 480 -12.71 -19.03 -2.90
CA ASP A 480 -12.24 -20.33 -2.44
C ASP A 480 -11.38 -20.23 -1.18
N VAL A 481 -10.45 -19.28 -1.11
CA VAL A 481 -9.67 -18.98 0.10
C VAL A 481 -10.58 -18.44 1.21
N ALA A 482 -11.54 -17.57 0.86
CA ALA A 482 -12.47 -16.96 1.81
C ALA A 482 -13.29 -18.01 2.58
N GLN A 483 -13.70 -19.11 1.93
CA GLN A 483 -14.40 -20.21 2.60
C GLN A 483 -13.57 -20.81 3.75
N ILE A 484 -12.25 -20.98 3.57
CA ILE A 484 -11.38 -21.57 4.59
C ILE A 484 -11.18 -20.59 5.75
N VAL A 485 -10.74 -19.36 5.46
CA VAL A 485 -10.38 -18.40 6.50
C VAL A 485 -11.56 -17.91 7.34
N THR A 486 -12.80 -18.04 6.83
CA THR A 486 -14.02 -17.68 7.57
C THR A 486 -14.67 -18.86 8.28
N GLY A 487 -14.39 -20.09 7.85
CA GLY A 487 -15.09 -21.29 8.33
C GLY A 487 -14.23 -22.29 9.12
N GLN A 488 -12.90 -22.16 9.11
CA GLN A 488 -11.97 -23.13 9.69
C GLN A 488 -10.87 -22.46 10.52
N ALA A 489 -10.24 -23.24 11.41
CA ALA A 489 -9.01 -22.83 12.09
C ALA A 489 -7.83 -22.73 11.10
N LEU A 490 -6.82 -21.92 11.42
CA LEU A 490 -5.59 -21.86 10.63
C LEU A 490 -4.71 -23.11 10.88
N PRO A 491 -4.07 -23.67 9.85
CA PRO A 491 -3.17 -24.81 10.02
C PRO A 491 -1.89 -24.36 10.75
N ALA A 492 -1.36 -25.21 11.64
CA ALA A 492 -0.13 -24.91 12.37
C ALA A 492 1.15 -25.09 11.53
N GLY A 493 1.03 -25.80 10.40
CA GLY A 493 2.15 -26.16 9.53
C GLY A 493 1.68 -26.77 8.20
N PRO A 494 2.59 -27.30 7.38
CA PRO A 494 2.30 -27.78 6.03
C PRO A 494 1.81 -29.23 5.96
N GLY A 495 1.70 -29.94 7.09
CA GLY A 495 1.30 -31.34 7.11
C GLY A 495 -0.14 -31.56 6.67
N LEU A 496 -0.35 -32.35 5.61
CA LEU A 496 -1.66 -32.65 5.04
C LEU A 496 -1.95 -34.16 5.11
N ALA A 497 -3.08 -34.53 5.71
CA ALA A 497 -3.66 -35.87 5.57
C ALA A 497 -4.68 -35.89 4.42
N ILE A 498 -4.57 -36.87 3.54
CA ILE A 498 -5.42 -37.00 2.34
C ILE A 498 -6.30 -38.24 2.48
N PHE A 499 -7.60 -38.06 2.31
CA PHE A 499 -8.60 -39.11 2.39
C PHE A 499 -9.36 -39.22 1.08
N SER A 500 -9.49 -40.44 0.55
CA SER A 500 -10.19 -40.69 -0.71
C SER A 500 -10.88 -42.05 -0.74
N ASN A 501 -11.95 -42.18 -1.54
CA ASN A 501 -12.54 -43.47 -1.93
C ASN A 501 -12.02 -43.98 -3.28
N SER A 502 -10.99 -43.33 -3.83
CA SER A 502 -10.34 -43.67 -5.08
C SER A 502 -8.82 -43.47 -4.97
N LEU A 503 -8.06 -44.55 -5.18
CA LEU A 503 -6.59 -44.54 -5.18
C LEU A 503 -6.02 -43.51 -6.16
N ALA A 504 -6.52 -43.49 -7.41
CA ALA A 504 -6.04 -42.56 -8.43
C ALA A 504 -6.27 -41.09 -8.05
N MET A 505 -7.43 -40.78 -7.44
CA MET A 505 -7.72 -39.43 -6.96
C MET A 505 -6.83 -39.03 -5.79
N GLY A 506 -6.59 -39.96 -4.85
CA GLY A 506 -5.66 -39.74 -3.74
C GLY A 506 -4.26 -39.37 -4.22
N SER A 507 -3.73 -40.08 -5.24
CA SER A 507 -2.43 -39.77 -5.84
C SER A 507 -2.40 -38.40 -6.52
N VAL A 508 -3.43 -38.05 -7.31
CA VAL A 508 -3.49 -36.72 -7.98
C VAL A 508 -3.53 -35.58 -6.96
N VAL A 509 -4.27 -35.76 -5.86
CA VAL A 509 -4.33 -34.76 -4.78
C VAL A 509 -2.99 -34.66 -4.05
N ALA A 510 -2.30 -35.78 -3.82
CA ALA A 510 -0.97 -35.79 -3.22
C ALA A 510 0.06 -35.05 -4.09
N ASP A 511 0.13 -35.36 -5.39
CA ASP A 511 1.04 -34.69 -6.33
C ASP A 511 0.76 -33.18 -6.39
N SER A 512 -0.52 -32.80 -6.42
CA SER A 512 -0.93 -31.38 -6.39
C SER A 512 -0.53 -30.71 -5.07
N ALA A 513 -0.68 -31.39 -3.93
CA ALA A 513 -0.31 -30.86 -2.62
C ALA A 513 1.18 -30.57 -2.52
N GLU A 514 2.03 -31.50 -2.98
CA GLU A 514 3.47 -31.32 -3.02
C GLU A 514 3.88 -30.17 -3.94
N GLN A 515 3.25 -30.03 -5.11
CA GLN A 515 3.49 -28.92 -6.04
C GLN A 515 3.19 -27.55 -5.42
N HIS A 516 2.21 -27.48 -4.51
CA HIS A 516 1.84 -26.25 -3.78
C HIS A 516 2.60 -26.06 -2.45
N GLY A 517 3.57 -26.93 -2.14
CA GLY A 517 4.43 -26.84 -0.97
C GLY A 517 3.82 -27.39 0.32
N LEU A 518 2.76 -28.18 0.24
CA LEU A 518 2.24 -28.95 1.37
C LEU A 518 3.04 -30.25 1.52
N THR A 519 3.20 -30.73 2.75
CA THR A 519 3.86 -32.01 3.04
C THR A 519 2.81 -33.07 3.27
N VAL A 520 2.75 -34.08 2.39
CA VAL A 520 1.78 -35.18 2.52
C VAL A 520 2.19 -36.07 3.70
N ALA A 521 1.45 -35.96 4.81
CA ALA A 521 1.69 -36.73 6.03
C ALA A 521 1.12 -38.15 5.91
N GLU A 522 -0.02 -38.29 5.23
CA GLU A 522 -0.72 -39.57 5.06
C GLU A 522 -1.63 -39.52 3.83
N VAL A 523 -1.76 -40.66 3.14
CA VAL A 523 -2.79 -40.87 2.12
C VAL A 523 -3.56 -42.14 2.48
N SER A 524 -4.83 -41.99 2.86
CA SER A 524 -5.78 -43.11 3.01
C SER A 524 -6.79 -43.03 1.88
N ALA A 525 -6.55 -43.83 0.84
CA ALA A 525 -7.38 -43.86 -0.37
C ALA A 525 -8.18 -45.16 -0.52
N ASP A 526 -8.38 -45.87 0.60
CA ASP A 526 -9.08 -47.16 0.75
C ASP A 526 -10.34 -47.05 1.62
N LEU A 527 -10.89 -45.83 1.79
CA LEU A 527 -12.07 -45.60 2.62
C LEU A 527 -13.29 -46.41 2.14
N VAL A 528 -13.75 -47.33 2.99
CA VAL A 528 -14.95 -48.15 2.75
C VAL A 528 -16.20 -47.39 3.20
N LEU A 529 -16.87 -46.73 2.25
CA LEU A 529 -18.04 -45.87 2.52
C LEU A 529 -19.38 -46.43 2.02
N ASP A 530 -19.38 -47.58 1.35
CA ASP A 530 -20.57 -48.24 0.76
C ASP A 530 -21.34 -49.15 1.75
N THR A 531 -21.02 -49.08 3.04
CA THR A 531 -21.60 -49.93 4.10
C THR A 531 -22.87 -49.36 4.75
N GLY A 532 -23.41 -48.30 4.18
CA GLY A 532 -24.58 -47.57 4.69
C GLY A 532 -24.21 -46.50 5.73
N GLN A 533 -25.03 -45.45 5.81
CA GLN A 533 -24.75 -44.23 6.58
C GLN A 533 -24.35 -44.47 8.04
N SER A 534 -25.08 -45.34 8.76
CA SER A 534 -24.85 -45.60 10.18
C SER A 534 -23.51 -46.28 10.49
N ARG A 535 -22.83 -46.84 9.49
CA ARG A 535 -21.49 -47.45 9.63
C ARG A 535 -20.42 -46.60 8.98
N ALA A 536 -20.68 -46.06 7.79
CA ALA A 536 -19.71 -45.29 7.03
C ALA A 536 -19.32 -43.97 7.72
N LEU A 537 -20.26 -43.20 8.27
CA LEU A 537 -19.94 -41.92 8.90
C LEU A 537 -19.10 -42.06 10.18
N PRO A 538 -19.39 -42.99 11.12
CA PRO A 538 -18.51 -43.25 12.25
C PRO A 538 -17.09 -43.69 11.85
N LEU A 539 -16.96 -44.49 10.79
CA LEU A 539 -15.65 -44.90 10.28
C LEU A 539 -14.86 -43.71 9.71
N LEU A 540 -15.51 -42.87 8.90
CA LEU A 540 -14.90 -41.65 8.36
C LEU A 540 -14.44 -40.72 9.50
N ARG A 541 -15.32 -40.48 10.48
CA ARG A 541 -15.03 -39.66 11.67
C ARG A 541 -13.80 -40.16 12.41
N ARG A 542 -13.74 -41.47 12.66
CA ARG A 542 -12.62 -42.09 13.35
C ARG A 542 -11.32 -41.94 12.56
N ALA A 543 -11.35 -42.24 11.26
CA ALA A 543 -10.16 -42.17 10.40
C ALA A 543 -9.59 -40.74 10.33
N VAL A 544 -10.45 -39.76 10.06
CA VAL A 544 -10.05 -38.34 9.99
C VAL A 544 -9.57 -37.83 11.36
N GLY A 545 -10.31 -38.13 12.43
CA GLY A 545 -9.94 -37.73 13.79
C GLY A 545 -8.62 -38.31 14.27
N GLU A 546 -8.37 -39.61 14.01
CA GLU A 546 -7.10 -40.27 14.36
C GLU A 546 -5.92 -39.66 13.59
N ALA A 547 -6.07 -39.36 12.29
CA ALA A 547 -5.02 -38.73 11.51
C ALA A 547 -4.72 -37.29 11.94
N LEU A 548 -5.75 -36.48 12.20
CA LEU A 548 -5.60 -35.12 12.71
C LEU A 548 -4.96 -35.08 14.11
N ALA A 549 -5.09 -36.14 14.91
CA ALA A 549 -4.42 -36.25 16.21
C ALA A 549 -2.91 -36.56 16.12
N ARG A 550 -2.40 -37.00 14.96
CA ARG A 550 -0.99 -37.36 14.81
C ARG A 550 -0.09 -36.10 14.80
N PRO A 551 1.10 -36.17 15.42
CA PRO A 551 2.11 -35.13 15.24
C PRO A 551 2.52 -35.02 13.78
N GLY A 552 2.67 -33.79 13.28
CA GLY A 552 3.03 -33.53 11.88
C GLY A 552 1.87 -33.54 10.88
N THR A 553 0.62 -33.77 11.32
CA THR A 553 -0.59 -33.51 10.53
C THR A 553 -1.20 -32.20 10.99
N ASP A 554 -1.28 -31.20 10.11
CA ASP A 554 -1.76 -29.86 10.46
C ASP A 554 -3.13 -29.55 9.83
N SER A 555 -3.51 -30.30 8.80
CA SER A 555 -4.76 -30.15 8.05
C SER A 555 -5.18 -31.47 7.40
N ALA A 556 -6.44 -31.56 6.97
CA ALA A 556 -6.91 -32.70 6.17
C ALA A 556 -7.73 -32.28 4.96
N ILE A 557 -7.59 -33.04 3.87
CA ILE A 557 -8.47 -32.96 2.70
C ILE A 557 -9.19 -34.29 2.50
N VAL A 558 -10.51 -34.23 2.32
CA VAL A 558 -11.34 -35.40 2.03
C VAL A 558 -11.92 -35.27 0.64
N THR A 559 -11.41 -36.06 -0.30
CA THR A 559 -11.80 -36.03 -1.71
C THR A 559 -12.61 -37.27 -2.07
N LEU A 560 -13.89 -37.11 -2.42
CA LEU A 560 -14.80 -38.25 -2.62
C LEU A 560 -15.51 -38.19 -3.97
N LEU A 561 -15.55 -39.34 -4.65
CA LEU A 561 -16.55 -39.62 -5.68
C LEU A 561 -17.92 -39.90 -5.02
N PRO A 562 -19.04 -39.77 -5.76
CA PRO A 562 -20.37 -40.01 -5.19
C PRO A 562 -20.48 -41.42 -4.59
N VAL A 563 -20.97 -41.49 -3.35
CA VAL A 563 -21.15 -42.75 -2.63
C VAL A 563 -22.65 -43.03 -2.47
N PRO A 564 -23.17 -44.16 -2.98
CA PRO A 564 -24.57 -44.52 -2.80
C PRO A 564 -24.97 -44.58 -1.32
N GLY A 565 -26.12 -43.99 -0.98
CA GLY A 565 -26.64 -44.02 0.40
C GLY A 565 -26.01 -43.01 1.36
N LEU A 566 -25.10 -42.15 0.90
CA LEU A 566 -24.56 -41.02 1.65
C LEU A 566 -24.89 -39.71 0.93
N THR A 567 -25.21 -38.67 1.70
CA THR A 567 -25.39 -37.32 1.15
C THR A 567 -24.21 -36.44 1.53
N VAL A 568 -23.94 -35.43 0.69
CA VAL A 568 -22.84 -34.47 0.90
C VAL A 568 -23.01 -33.76 2.24
N GLU A 569 -24.24 -33.44 2.63
CA GLU A 569 -24.55 -32.73 3.87
C GLU A 569 -24.17 -33.55 5.12
N HIS A 570 -24.47 -34.86 5.13
CA HIS A 570 -24.14 -35.71 6.27
C HIS A 570 -22.63 -35.98 6.38
N ILE A 571 -21.95 -36.10 5.24
CA ILE A 571 -20.49 -36.20 5.21
C ILE A 571 -19.89 -34.89 5.72
N ALA A 572 -20.33 -33.74 5.19
CA ALA A 572 -19.85 -32.43 5.60
C ALA A 572 -20.05 -32.17 7.10
N ALA A 573 -21.21 -32.53 7.66
CA ALA A 573 -21.43 -32.44 9.11
C ALA A 573 -20.44 -33.27 9.92
N THR A 574 -20.18 -34.50 9.47
CA THR A 574 -19.21 -35.38 10.14
C THR A 574 -17.79 -34.81 10.10
N LEU A 575 -17.38 -34.23 8.95
CA LEU A 575 -16.06 -33.64 8.78
C LEU A 575 -15.90 -32.32 9.56
N GLN A 576 -16.95 -31.49 9.61
CA GLN A 576 -16.96 -30.27 10.42
C GLN A 576 -16.75 -30.59 11.91
N GLU A 577 -17.43 -31.60 12.42
CA GLU A 577 -17.24 -32.05 13.81
C GLU A 577 -15.80 -32.54 14.07
N CYS A 578 -15.14 -33.15 13.07
CA CYS A 578 -13.73 -33.53 13.18
C CYS A 578 -12.80 -32.30 13.20
N ALA A 579 -13.07 -31.32 12.35
CA ALA A 579 -12.30 -30.07 12.30
C ALA A 579 -12.37 -29.31 13.63
N GLU A 580 -13.58 -29.17 14.18
CA GLU A 580 -13.83 -28.50 15.47
C GLU A 580 -13.17 -29.24 16.63
N ALA A 581 -13.29 -30.57 16.68
CA ALA A 581 -12.69 -31.37 17.74
C ALA A 581 -11.15 -31.34 17.71
N ALA A 582 -10.54 -31.28 16.52
CA ALA A 582 -9.10 -31.23 16.36
C ALA A 582 -8.51 -29.81 16.46
N GLY A 583 -9.32 -28.77 16.25
CA GLY A 583 -8.84 -27.40 16.08
C GLY A 583 -7.93 -27.22 14.85
N LYS A 584 -8.13 -28.05 13.81
CA LYS A 584 -7.33 -28.09 12.58
C LYS A 584 -8.25 -27.97 11.37
N PRO A 585 -7.85 -27.27 10.29
CA PRO A 585 -8.68 -27.13 9.11
C PRO A 585 -8.92 -28.47 8.40
N VAL A 586 -10.18 -28.70 8.05
CA VAL A 586 -10.60 -29.79 7.15
C VAL A 586 -11.29 -29.17 5.95
N VAL A 587 -10.92 -29.61 4.75
CA VAL A 587 -11.58 -29.22 3.50
C VAL A 587 -12.10 -30.46 2.78
N ALA A 588 -13.22 -30.33 2.08
CA ALA A 588 -13.82 -31.44 1.34
C ALA A 588 -13.90 -31.13 -0.16
N ALA A 589 -13.57 -32.11 -1.00
CA ALA A 589 -13.73 -32.02 -2.44
C ALA A 589 -14.66 -33.14 -2.92
N PHE A 590 -15.88 -32.80 -3.35
CA PHE A 590 -16.83 -33.78 -3.88
C PHE A 590 -16.81 -33.71 -5.41
N THR A 591 -16.12 -34.67 -6.01
CA THR A 591 -15.88 -34.71 -7.46
C THR A 591 -16.89 -35.63 -8.14
N GLY A 592 -17.27 -35.34 -9.39
CA GLY A 592 -18.06 -36.26 -10.21
C GLY A 592 -19.54 -36.36 -9.82
N ILE A 593 -20.10 -35.27 -9.25
CA ILE A 593 -21.51 -35.17 -8.85
C ILE A 593 -22.43 -35.54 -10.02
N VAL A 594 -23.35 -36.47 -9.79
CA VAL A 594 -24.28 -36.99 -10.82
C VAL A 594 -25.59 -36.20 -10.88
N ASP A 595 -26.00 -35.57 -9.77
CA ASP A 595 -27.16 -34.66 -9.72
C ASP A 595 -26.70 -33.20 -9.75
N THR A 596 -26.94 -32.53 -10.88
CA THR A 596 -26.53 -31.13 -11.11
C THR A 596 -27.25 -30.12 -10.22
N ARG A 597 -28.26 -30.54 -9.45
CA ARG A 597 -28.94 -29.69 -8.45
C ARG A 597 -28.17 -29.57 -7.14
N ILE A 598 -27.19 -30.44 -6.88
CA ILE A 598 -26.37 -30.39 -5.68
C ILE A 598 -25.26 -29.35 -5.89
N LEU A 599 -25.31 -28.27 -5.11
CA LEU A 599 -24.29 -27.24 -5.08
C LEU A 599 -23.24 -27.59 -4.03
N VAL A 600 -21.99 -27.80 -4.47
CA VAL A 600 -20.90 -28.22 -3.58
C VAL A 600 -19.90 -27.09 -3.29
N ASP A 601 -19.69 -26.15 -4.22
CA ASP A 601 -18.78 -25.01 -4.02
C ASP A 601 -19.39 -23.99 -3.04
N ARG A 602 -19.51 -24.37 -1.77
CA ARG A 602 -20.08 -23.60 -0.66
C ARG A 602 -19.66 -24.14 0.69
N GLN A 603 -19.79 -23.30 1.71
CA GLN A 603 -19.73 -23.76 3.09
C GLN A 603 -20.94 -24.64 3.40
N LEU A 604 -20.69 -25.82 3.98
CA LEU A 604 -21.72 -26.74 4.45
C LEU A 604 -21.59 -26.97 5.95
N ALA A 605 -22.68 -27.45 6.56
CA ALA A 605 -22.73 -27.85 7.96
C ALA A 605 -22.20 -26.82 8.98
N GLY A 606 -22.38 -25.53 8.70
CA GLY A 606 -21.97 -24.46 9.62
C GLY A 606 -20.54 -23.96 9.47
N GLY A 607 -19.81 -24.36 8.41
CA GLY A 607 -18.52 -23.74 8.09
C GLY A 607 -17.52 -24.59 7.29
N LEU A 608 -17.84 -25.84 6.93
CA LEU A 608 -16.91 -26.71 6.21
C LEU A 608 -16.74 -26.25 4.76
N PRO A 609 -15.52 -25.87 4.33
CA PRO A 609 -15.24 -25.50 2.95
C PRO A 609 -15.37 -26.73 2.04
N CYS A 610 -16.31 -26.66 1.09
CA CYS A 610 -16.55 -27.72 0.14
C CYS A 610 -16.27 -27.22 -1.29
N TYR A 611 -15.67 -28.09 -2.10
CA TYR A 611 -15.21 -27.79 -3.45
C TYR A 611 -15.66 -28.87 -4.43
N SER A 612 -15.93 -28.49 -5.67
CA SER A 612 -16.15 -29.41 -6.79
C SER A 612 -14.84 -29.88 -7.43
N SER A 613 -13.75 -29.12 -7.23
CA SER A 613 -12.41 -29.40 -7.76
C SER A 613 -11.41 -29.66 -6.62
N PRO A 614 -10.80 -30.86 -6.55
CA PRO A 614 -9.75 -31.16 -5.58
C PRO A 614 -8.52 -30.25 -5.73
N GLY A 615 -8.17 -29.88 -6.96
CA GLY A 615 -7.05 -28.96 -7.23
C GLY A 615 -7.29 -27.56 -6.64
N ALA A 616 -8.52 -27.04 -6.75
CA ALA A 616 -8.89 -25.76 -6.16
C ALA A 616 -8.84 -25.81 -4.63
N ALA A 617 -9.34 -26.91 -4.03
CA ALA A 617 -9.28 -27.13 -2.59
C ALA A 617 -7.83 -27.14 -2.06
N VAL A 618 -6.93 -27.87 -2.73
CA VAL A 618 -5.51 -27.92 -2.40
C VAL A 618 -4.85 -26.55 -2.54
N ALA A 619 -5.09 -25.84 -3.64
CA ALA A 619 -4.50 -24.52 -3.88
C ALA A 619 -4.95 -23.50 -2.82
N ALA A 620 -6.25 -23.48 -2.47
CA ALA A 620 -6.78 -22.61 -1.43
C ALA A 620 -6.20 -22.95 -0.04
N LEU A 621 -6.13 -24.23 0.32
CA LEU A 621 -5.55 -24.67 1.59
C LEU A 621 -4.06 -24.35 1.68
N ALA A 622 -3.31 -24.53 0.60
CA ALA A 622 -1.90 -24.17 0.52
C ALA A 622 -1.68 -22.66 0.71
N ALA A 623 -2.52 -21.82 0.10
CA ALA A 623 -2.45 -20.36 0.26
C ALA A 623 -2.69 -19.94 1.73
N VAL A 624 -3.68 -20.54 2.40
CA VAL A 624 -3.94 -20.31 3.84
C VAL A 624 -2.80 -20.82 4.71
N THR A 625 -2.20 -21.95 4.34
CA THR A 625 -1.05 -22.53 5.05
C THR A 625 0.18 -21.65 4.97
N GLN A 626 0.50 -21.10 3.79
CA GLN A 626 1.59 -20.15 3.60
C GLN A 626 1.38 -18.88 4.44
N TYR A 627 0.14 -18.39 4.53
CA TYR A 627 -0.21 -17.29 5.42
C TYR A 627 -0.02 -17.64 6.91
N ALA A 628 -0.47 -18.82 7.33
CA ALA A 628 -0.30 -19.26 8.72
C ALA A 628 1.18 -19.41 9.09
N GLN A 629 2.02 -19.91 8.18
CA GLN A 629 3.47 -19.91 8.34
C GLN A 629 4.05 -18.50 8.39
N TRP A 630 3.53 -17.55 7.62
CA TRP A 630 3.95 -16.15 7.70
C TRP A 630 3.66 -15.52 9.08
N LEU A 631 2.55 -15.91 9.73
CA LEU A 631 2.21 -15.44 11.07
C LEU A 631 3.19 -15.88 12.15
N THR A 632 3.79 -17.07 12.02
CA THR A 632 4.75 -17.60 13.00
C THR A 632 6.12 -16.96 12.90
N LEU A 633 6.36 -16.17 11.85
CA LEU A 633 7.60 -15.44 11.69
C LEU A 633 7.63 -14.29 12.70
N ASP A 634 8.70 -14.22 13.48
CA ASP A 634 8.95 -13.10 14.38
C ASP A 634 8.82 -11.76 13.64
N ALA A 635 8.48 -10.71 14.37
CA ALA A 635 8.57 -9.37 13.82
C ALA A 635 10.02 -9.17 13.30
N PRO A 636 10.22 -8.75 12.05
CA PRO A 636 11.55 -8.62 11.52
C PRO A 636 12.34 -7.63 12.37
N ALA A 637 13.46 -8.10 12.93
CA ALA A 637 14.46 -7.18 13.45
C ALA A 637 15.09 -6.48 12.24
N PHE A 638 14.89 -5.18 12.14
CA PHE A 638 15.57 -4.33 11.18
C PHE A 638 16.83 -3.80 11.84
N ASP A 639 17.89 -4.61 11.83
CA ASP A 639 19.21 -4.16 12.27
C ASP A 639 19.90 -3.47 11.08
N PRO A 640 20.08 -2.14 11.11
CA PRO A 640 20.75 -1.45 10.01
C PRO A 640 22.21 -1.93 9.92
N PRO A 641 22.76 -2.09 8.70
CA PRO A 641 24.17 -2.41 8.53
C PRO A 641 25.07 -1.38 9.23
N SER A 642 26.14 -1.86 9.86
CA SER A 642 27.13 -0.98 10.50
C SER A 642 28.00 -0.23 9.47
N GLY A 643 28.54 0.92 9.88
CA GLY A 643 29.41 1.75 9.06
C GLY A 643 28.69 2.47 7.92
N VAL A 644 27.43 2.83 8.13
CA VAL A 644 26.61 3.61 7.19
C VAL A 644 26.45 5.04 7.70
N ASP A 645 26.55 6.01 6.81
CA ASP A 645 26.36 7.44 7.05
C ASP A 645 25.28 7.98 6.10
N THR A 646 24.02 7.84 6.53
CA THR A 646 22.85 8.22 5.71
C THR A 646 22.70 9.74 5.58
N GLU A 647 23.17 10.50 6.57
CA GLU A 647 23.08 11.96 6.61
C GLU A 647 24.02 12.59 5.59
N ALA A 648 25.30 12.19 5.57
CA ALA A 648 26.24 12.70 4.58
C ALA A 648 25.85 12.30 3.14
N ALA A 649 25.23 11.13 2.96
CA ALA A 649 24.68 10.73 1.67
C ALA A 649 23.50 11.62 1.23
N ALA A 650 22.63 12.01 2.16
CA ALA A 650 21.52 12.93 1.90
C ALA A 650 22.01 14.32 1.49
N GLU A 651 23.00 14.88 2.19
CA GLU A 651 23.60 16.18 1.87
C GLU A 651 24.18 16.21 0.44
N LEU A 652 24.90 15.16 0.04
CA LEU A 652 25.44 15.04 -1.33
C LEU A 652 24.33 14.96 -2.39
N LEU A 653 23.27 14.20 -2.11
CA LEU A 653 22.14 14.07 -3.03
C LEU A 653 21.41 15.41 -3.18
N GLU A 654 21.21 16.14 -2.09
CA GLU A 654 20.60 17.47 -2.12
C GLU A 654 21.44 18.44 -2.96
N GLU A 655 22.76 18.45 -2.77
CA GLU A 655 23.69 19.27 -3.57
C GLU A 655 23.60 18.92 -5.06
N TRP A 656 23.62 17.64 -5.43
CA TRP A 656 23.64 17.21 -6.83
C TRP A 656 22.28 17.30 -7.53
N LEU A 657 21.19 17.39 -6.77
CA LEU A 657 19.84 17.61 -7.29
C LEU A 657 19.56 19.08 -7.62
N ASP A 658 20.41 20.03 -7.19
CA ASP A 658 20.25 21.44 -7.54
C ASP A 658 20.30 21.61 -9.07
N GLY A 659 19.15 22.02 -9.65
CA GLY A 659 18.95 22.15 -11.10
C GLY A 659 18.26 20.98 -11.81
N VAL A 660 17.95 19.86 -11.13
CA VAL A 660 17.15 18.76 -11.69
C VAL A 660 15.65 19.10 -11.55
N THR A 661 15.04 19.57 -12.64
CA THR A 661 13.61 19.95 -12.68
C THR A 661 12.76 18.95 -13.47
N GLY A 662 11.55 18.65 -12.97
CA GLY A 662 10.60 17.75 -13.64
C GLY A 662 11.00 16.27 -13.53
N ASP A 663 10.71 15.50 -14.58
CA ASP A 663 11.01 14.05 -14.66
C ASP A 663 12.44 13.73 -15.12
N GLY A 664 13.33 14.72 -15.17
CA GLY A 664 14.72 14.54 -15.58
C GLY A 664 15.49 13.64 -14.62
N LEU A 665 16.32 12.74 -15.15
CA LEU A 665 17.26 11.94 -14.38
C LEU A 665 18.70 12.38 -14.66
N LEU A 666 19.49 12.54 -13.62
CA LEU A 666 20.93 12.76 -13.71
C LEU A 666 21.67 11.44 -13.51
N THR A 667 22.40 10.99 -14.53
CA THR A 667 23.33 9.85 -14.40
C THR A 667 24.61 10.32 -13.72
N LEU A 668 24.99 9.68 -12.61
CA LEU A 668 26.23 10.00 -11.90
C LEU A 668 27.44 9.40 -12.61
N ASP A 669 28.55 10.13 -12.59
CA ASP A 669 29.84 9.60 -13.03
C ASP A 669 30.43 8.61 -12.00
N ALA A 670 31.53 7.95 -12.37
CA ALA A 670 32.16 6.93 -11.53
C ALA A 670 32.77 7.49 -10.21
N ALA A 671 33.13 8.77 -10.16
CA ALA A 671 33.68 9.37 -8.95
C ALA A 671 32.57 9.66 -7.94
N ARG A 672 31.50 10.34 -8.38
CA ARG A 672 30.31 10.62 -7.58
C ARG A 672 29.61 9.35 -7.12
N THR A 673 29.50 8.34 -8.00
CA THR A 673 28.93 7.03 -7.66
C THR A 673 29.72 6.35 -6.54
N ARG A 674 31.06 6.34 -6.60
CA ARG A 674 31.90 5.76 -5.54
C ARG A 674 31.81 6.53 -4.23
N GLN A 675 31.73 7.85 -4.29
CA GLN A 675 31.57 8.70 -3.11
C GLN A 675 30.26 8.37 -2.38
N LEU A 676 29.13 8.38 -3.10
CA LEU A 676 27.81 8.07 -2.53
C LEU A 676 27.76 6.64 -1.95
N LEU A 677 28.21 5.64 -2.71
CA LEU A 677 28.22 4.24 -2.26
C LEU A 677 29.17 4.00 -1.08
N GLY A 678 30.24 4.81 -0.96
CA GLY A 678 31.18 4.77 0.16
C GLY A 678 30.52 5.07 1.50
N HIS A 679 29.55 5.98 1.55
CA HIS A 679 28.76 6.25 2.75
C HIS A 679 27.90 5.06 3.20
N TYR A 680 27.63 4.11 2.31
CA TYR A 680 26.95 2.85 2.62
C TYR A 680 27.91 1.69 2.85
N GLY A 681 29.22 1.92 2.86
CA GLY A 681 30.24 0.87 2.95
C GLY A 681 30.33 -0.01 1.70
N ILE A 682 29.75 0.41 0.57
CA ILE A 682 29.76 -0.36 -0.68
C ILE A 682 30.97 0.07 -1.52
N ARG A 683 31.94 -0.84 -1.67
CA ARG A 683 33.15 -0.61 -2.47
C ARG A 683 32.96 -1.10 -3.90
N VAL A 684 33.07 -0.18 -4.86
CA VAL A 684 33.16 -0.50 -6.29
C VAL A 684 34.63 -0.65 -6.69
N LEU A 685 34.96 -1.72 -7.41
CA LEU A 685 36.32 -1.96 -7.89
C LEU A 685 36.73 -0.87 -8.89
N GLU A 686 37.85 -0.21 -8.65
CA GLU A 686 38.30 0.92 -9.46
C GLU A 686 38.63 0.51 -10.89
N SER A 687 38.04 1.21 -11.87
CA SER A 687 38.47 1.18 -13.27
C SER A 687 39.10 2.53 -13.66
N ALA A 688 40.06 2.47 -14.57
CA ALA A 688 40.77 3.63 -15.08
C ALA A 688 40.62 3.72 -16.60
N ALA A 689 39.90 4.75 -17.07
CA ALA A 689 39.89 5.11 -18.48
C ALA A 689 41.28 5.65 -18.88
N PHE A 690 41.69 5.38 -20.12
CA PHE A 690 43.00 5.79 -20.63
C PHE A 690 42.89 6.27 -22.08
N SER A 691 43.82 7.13 -22.48
CA SER A 691 43.89 7.66 -23.86
C SER A 691 45.01 7.01 -24.67
N THR A 692 46.11 6.64 -24.02
CA THR A 692 47.26 5.99 -24.67
C THR A 692 47.53 4.60 -24.09
N ASP A 693 48.29 3.78 -24.83
CA ASP A 693 48.68 2.43 -24.37
C ASP A 693 49.60 2.49 -23.15
N ASP A 694 50.41 3.55 -23.02
CA ASP A 694 51.28 3.75 -21.86
C ASP A 694 50.50 4.19 -20.62
N ASP A 695 49.46 5.03 -20.79
CA ASP A 695 48.51 5.33 -19.71
C ASP A 695 47.82 4.06 -19.20
N ALA A 696 47.46 3.14 -20.10
CA ALA A 696 46.85 1.86 -19.75
C ALA A 696 47.79 0.97 -18.91
N VAL A 697 49.09 0.94 -19.26
CA VAL A 697 50.11 0.20 -18.50
C VAL A 697 50.32 0.84 -17.13
N ALA A 698 50.47 2.16 -17.06
CA ALA A 698 50.61 2.88 -15.80
C ALA A 698 49.40 2.69 -14.87
N ALA A 699 48.19 2.67 -15.44
CA ALA A 699 46.98 2.34 -14.72
C ALA A 699 46.99 0.88 -14.21
N ALA A 700 47.40 -0.08 -15.04
CA ALA A 700 47.52 -1.48 -14.64
C ALA A 700 48.53 -1.70 -13.51
N ASP A 701 49.68 -1.02 -13.55
CA ASP A 701 50.70 -1.08 -12.48
C ASP A 701 50.17 -0.51 -11.15
N ARG A 702 49.34 0.55 -11.20
CA ARG A 702 48.67 1.10 -10.02
C ARG A 702 47.58 0.19 -9.46
N LEU A 703 46.75 -0.36 -10.36
CA LEU A 703 45.58 -1.17 -9.99
C LEU A 703 45.94 -2.60 -9.56
N GLY A 704 47.10 -3.10 -10.01
CA GLY A 704 47.60 -4.44 -9.72
C GLY A 704 47.23 -5.46 -10.80
N TRP A 705 48.20 -6.30 -11.14
CA TRP A 705 48.05 -7.39 -12.12
C TRP A 705 47.53 -8.68 -11.45
N PRO A 706 46.78 -9.55 -12.16
CA PRO A 706 46.34 -9.42 -13.55
C PRO A 706 45.18 -8.43 -13.72
N VAL A 707 45.03 -7.88 -14.92
CA VAL A 707 43.99 -6.88 -15.27
C VAL A 707 43.08 -7.34 -16.40
N ALA A 708 41.95 -6.65 -16.55
CA ALA A 708 41.04 -6.74 -17.68
C ALA A 708 40.96 -5.39 -18.42
N ILE A 709 40.77 -5.45 -19.73
CA ILE A 709 40.42 -4.29 -20.57
C ILE A 709 38.95 -4.38 -20.94
N LYS A 710 38.21 -3.27 -20.81
CA LYS A 710 36.80 -3.17 -21.16
C LYS A 710 36.55 -1.95 -22.05
N THR A 711 35.54 -2.05 -22.91
CA THR A 711 35.02 -0.90 -23.65
C THR A 711 34.14 -0.03 -22.76
N LEU A 712 34.20 1.29 -22.97
CA LEU A 712 33.28 2.25 -22.35
C LEU A 712 31.93 2.32 -23.08
N ASP A 713 31.82 1.71 -24.26
CA ASP A 713 30.56 1.65 -25.02
C ASP A 713 29.51 0.79 -24.27
N PRO A 714 28.38 1.37 -23.84
CA PRO A 714 27.36 0.64 -23.08
C PRO A 714 26.80 -0.59 -23.80
N ALA A 715 26.71 -0.58 -25.14
CA ALA A 715 26.15 -1.68 -25.91
C ALA A 715 27.09 -2.90 -25.98
N LEU A 716 28.39 -2.68 -25.80
CA LEU A 716 29.44 -3.70 -25.97
C LEU A 716 30.13 -4.07 -24.64
N ARG A 717 29.99 -3.25 -23.59
CA ARG A 717 30.68 -3.37 -22.30
C ARG A 717 30.50 -4.73 -21.59
N HIS A 718 29.42 -5.45 -21.87
CA HIS A 718 29.13 -6.77 -21.27
C HIS A 718 29.19 -7.94 -22.27
N ARG A 719 29.65 -7.71 -23.50
CA ARG A 719 29.65 -8.69 -24.59
C ARG A 719 31.05 -9.26 -24.85
N LEU A 720 31.44 -10.27 -24.06
CA LEU A 720 32.70 -11.00 -24.25
C LEU A 720 32.79 -11.66 -25.64
N ASP A 721 31.65 -12.14 -26.14
CA ASP A 721 31.49 -12.77 -27.46
C ASP A 721 31.79 -11.82 -28.62
N LEU A 722 31.50 -10.53 -28.44
CA LEU A 722 31.82 -9.47 -29.40
C LEU A 722 33.15 -8.76 -29.09
N GLY A 723 33.95 -9.31 -28.18
CA GLY A 723 35.28 -8.78 -27.83
C GLY A 723 35.27 -7.45 -27.06
N GLY A 724 34.13 -7.06 -26.47
CA GLY A 724 34.02 -5.86 -25.63
C GLY A 724 34.76 -5.96 -24.29
N VAL A 725 35.22 -7.16 -23.91
CA VAL A 725 36.00 -7.41 -22.69
C VAL A 725 37.12 -8.42 -22.98
N ARG A 726 38.33 -8.15 -22.45
CA ARG A 726 39.46 -9.07 -22.40
C ARG A 726 39.95 -9.19 -20.96
N ILE A 727 40.03 -10.41 -20.43
CA ILE A 727 40.36 -10.70 -19.02
C ILE A 727 41.70 -11.42 -18.89
N ASN A 728 42.19 -11.54 -17.66
CA ASN A 728 43.40 -12.29 -17.30
C ASN A 728 44.67 -11.86 -18.04
N ILE A 729 44.90 -10.55 -18.13
CA ILE A 729 46.09 -9.99 -18.73
C ILE A 729 47.15 -9.84 -17.64
N GLU A 730 48.27 -10.55 -17.76
CA GLU A 730 49.25 -10.70 -16.68
C GLU A 730 50.41 -9.69 -16.73
N ASN A 731 50.62 -9.01 -17.85
CA ASN A 731 51.75 -8.09 -18.02
C ASN A 731 51.53 -7.05 -19.14
N ALA A 732 52.36 -6.01 -19.12
CA ALA A 732 52.31 -4.87 -20.05
C ALA A 732 52.42 -5.27 -21.53
N ALA A 733 53.22 -6.28 -21.87
CA ALA A 733 53.35 -6.75 -23.25
C ALA A 733 52.05 -7.41 -23.74
N SER A 734 51.41 -8.22 -22.89
CA SER A 734 50.11 -8.82 -23.18
C SER A 734 49.01 -7.77 -23.28
N LEU A 735 49.03 -6.74 -22.43
CA LEU A 735 48.08 -5.63 -22.44
C LEU A 735 48.09 -4.91 -23.80
N ARG A 736 49.27 -4.46 -24.26
CA ARG A 736 49.42 -3.76 -25.55
C ARG A 736 48.94 -4.59 -26.74
N ARG A 737 49.22 -5.91 -26.74
CA ARG A 737 48.70 -6.82 -27.79
C ARG A 737 47.18 -6.90 -27.77
N ASN A 738 46.58 -7.05 -26.59
CA ASN A 738 45.12 -7.11 -26.45
C ASN A 738 44.46 -5.80 -26.86
N LEU A 739 45.04 -4.64 -26.52
CA LEU A 739 44.55 -3.33 -26.96
C LEU A 739 44.50 -3.20 -28.48
N GLY A 740 45.59 -3.57 -29.17
CA GLY A 740 45.64 -3.51 -30.63
C GLY A 740 44.59 -4.43 -31.28
N GLN A 741 44.41 -5.64 -30.76
CA GLN A 741 43.38 -6.57 -31.25
C GLN A 741 41.96 -6.05 -30.98
N MET A 742 41.71 -5.55 -29.77
CA MET A 742 40.40 -5.07 -29.35
C MET A 742 39.98 -3.83 -30.14
N ARG A 743 40.87 -2.84 -30.34
CA ARG A 743 40.59 -1.67 -31.19
C ARG A 743 40.21 -2.07 -32.61
N LYS A 744 40.94 -3.00 -33.23
CA LYS A 744 40.64 -3.50 -34.58
C LYS A 744 39.30 -4.23 -34.66
N LEU A 745 38.97 -5.01 -33.63
CA LEU A 745 37.73 -5.78 -33.59
C LEU A 745 36.50 -4.90 -33.35
N LEU A 746 36.66 -3.82 -32.58
CA LEU A 746 35.59 -2.90 -32.26
C LEU A 746 35.43 -1.74 -33.27
N GLU A 747 36.41 -1.50 -34.14
CA GLU A 747 36.38 -0.47 -35.20
C GLU A 747 35.06 -0.43 -36.01
N PRO A 748 34.47 -1.56 -36.45
CA PRO A 748 33.21 -1.55 -37.21
C PRO A 748 32.01 -1.02 -36.43
N TYR A 749 32.09 -1.02 -35.09
CA TYR A 749 31.02 -0.57 -34.20
C TYR A 749 31.20 0.88 -33.75
N GLY A 750 32.23 1.59 -34.25
CA GLY A 750 32.51 2.98 -33.88
C GLY A 750 33.11 3.14 -32.49
N ALA A 751 33.84 2.13 -32.01
CA ALA A 751 34.25 2.02 -30.60
C ALA A 751 34.87 3.28 -29.99
N GLY A 752 34.28 3.70 -28.87
CA GLY A 752 34.76 4.76 -28.00
C GLY A 752 35.93 4.35 -27.09
N GLY A 753 36.12 5.09 -25.99
CA GLY A 753 37.23 4.90 -25.06
C GLY A 753 37.26 3.51 -24.40
N LEU A 754 38.43 3.15 -23.86
CA LEU A 754 38.68 1.89 -23.16
C LEU A 754 39.08 2.16 -21.71
N GLU A 755 38.90 1.18 -20.84
CA GLU A 755 39.32 1.22 -19.44
C GLU A 755 40.06 -0.06 -19.01
N VAL A 756 40.96 0.08 -18.04
CA VAL A 756 41.64 -1.01 -17.34
C VAL A 756 41.05 -1.16 -15.94
N GLN A 757 40.84 -2.40 -15.50
CA GLN A 757 40.42 -2.74 -14.14
C GLN A 757 41.19 -3.99 -13.68
N SER A 758 41.56 -4.07 -12.40
CA SER A 758 42.16 -5.29 -11.84
C SER A 758 41.18 -6.46 -11.82
N MET A 759 41.68 -7.69 -11.80
CA MET A 759 40.85 -8.89 -11.69
C MET A 759 40.38 -9.08 -10.25
N ALA A 760 39.08 -9.30 -10.05
CA ALA A 760 38.52 -9.75 -8.79
C ALA A 760 38.64 -11.28 -8.63
N GLU A 761 38.38 -11.79 -7.43
CA GLU A 761 38.28 -13.24 -7.18
C GLU A 761 37.26 -13.90 -8.13
N VAL A 762 37.62 -15.07 -8.66
CA VAL A 762 36.74 -15.83 -9.55
C VAL A 762 35.52 -16.32 -8.76
N GLY A 763 34.33 -16.07 -9.29
CA GLY A 763 33.08 -16.36 -8.59
C GLY A 763 31.87 -16.36 -9.50
N GLN A 764 30.69 -16.50 -8.89
CA GLN A 764 29.42 -16.40 -9.61
C GLN A 764 29.11 -14.94 -9.93
N SER A 765 28.71 -14.67 -11.17
CA SER A 765 28.31 -13.33 -11.60
C SER A 765 26.82 -13.11 -11.32
N CYS A 766 26.52 -12.07 -10.55
CA CYS A 766 25.19 -11.66 -10.13
C CYS A 766 24.89 -10.24 -10.56
N THR A 767 23.61 -9.90 -10.55
CA THR A 767 23.11 -8.55 -10.76
C THR A 767 22.16 -8.19 -9.63
N LEU A 768 22.29 -6.95 -9.15
CA LEU A 768 21.43 -6.37 -8.12
C LEU A 768 20.96 -5.02 -8.65
N ARG A 769 19.64 -4.80 -8.65
CA ARG A 769 19.03 -3.57 -9.14
C ARG A 769 18.12 -3.00 -8.07
N ALA A 770 18.15 -1.70 -7.85
CA ALA A 770 17.15 -1.03 -7.03
C ALA A 770 16.56 0.16 -7.79
N ILE A 771 15.24 0.31 -7.70
CA ILE A 771 14.49 1.39 -8.35
C ILE A 771 13.59 2.07 -7.32
N GLU A 772 13.26 3.33 -7.54
CA GLU A 772 12.12 3.96 -6.88
C GLU A 772 10.96 3.97 -7.87
N ASP A 773 10.00 3.08 -7.65
CA ASP A 773 8.81 2.90 -8.46
C ASP A 773 7.67 3.82 -7.99
N PRO A 774 6.94 4.49 -8.89
CA PRO A 774 5.83 5.34 -8.48
C PRO A 774 4.65 4.61 -7.81
N LEU A 775 4.47 3.31 -8.08
CA LEU A 775 3.38 2.49 -7.53
C LEU A 775 3.81 1.57 -6.39
N LEU A 776 5.09 1.19 -6.25
CA LEU A 776 5.54 0.31 -5.16
C LEU A 776 6.45 1.02 -4.15
N GLY A 777 6.98 2.19 -4.50
CA GLY A 777 8.09 2.81 -3.80
C GLY A 777 9.41 2.08 -4.10
N PRO A 778 10.29 1.89 -3.11
CA PRO A 778 11.57 1.25 -3.34
C PRO A 778 11.40 -0.24 -3.71
N VAL A 779 12.06 -0.72 -4.76
CA VAL A 779 12.08 -2.14 -5.14
C VAL A 779 13.51 -2.58 -5.36
N VAL A 780 13.93 -3.61 -4.63
CA VAL A 780 15.24 -4.26 -4.78
C VAL A 780 15.06 -5.59 -5.50
N SER A 781 15.84 -5.82 -6.53
CA SER A 781 15.76 -6.98 -7.42
C SER A 781 17.11 -7.67 -7.54
N PHE A 782 17.14 -8.99 -7.43
CA PHE A 782 18.36 -9.79 -7.48
C PHE A 782 18.22 -10.94 -8.47
N GLY A 783 19.31 -11.27 -9.17
CA GLY A 783 19.40 -12.45 -10.04
C GLY A 783 20.83 -12.79 -10.42
N LEU A 784 21.01 -13.91 -11.12
CA LEU A 784 22.31 -14.30 -11.69
C LEU A 784 22.47 -13.69 -13.08
N SER A 785 23.59 -13.01 -13.31
CA SER A 785 23.86 -12.29 -14.57
C SER A 785 23.86 -13.22 -15.79
N GLY A 786 23.46 -12.69 -16.94
CA GLY A 786 23.40 -13.41 -18.22
C GLY A 786 21.99 -13.90 -18.55
N ASP A 787 21.88 -15.03 -19.27
CA ASP A 787 20.61 -15.51 -19.83
C ASP A 787 19.53 -15.82 -18.78
N ALA A 788 19.92 -16.16 -17.55
CA ALA A 788 18.98 -16.37 -16.46
C ALA A 788 18.08 -15.14 -16.25
N VAL A 789 18.69 -13.95 -16.12
CA VAL A 789 17.94 -12.70 -15.97
C VAL A 789 17.49 -12.09 -17.30
N ASN A 790 18.29 -12.22 -18.36
CA ASN A 790 18.05 -11.53 -19.64
C ASN A 790 17.03 -12.24 -20.53
N LEU A 791 16.95 -13.58 -20.48
CA LEU A 791 16.08 -14.38 -21.34
C LEU A 791 14.98 -15.09 -20.54
N LEU A 792 15.31 -15.63 -19.37
CA LEU A 792 14.37 -16.42 -18.57
C LEU A 792 13.61 -15.59 -17.53
N GLY A 793 14.00 -14.33 -17.30
CA GLY A 793 13.39 -13.45 -16.31
C GLY A 793 13.51 -13.98 -14.88
N ASP A 794 14.57 -14.74 -14.57
CA ASP A 794 14.83 -15.35 -13.26
C ASP A 794 15.30 -14.31 -12.23
N TRP A 795 14.40 -13.38 -11.93
CA TRP A 795 14.55 -12.32 -10.93
C TRP A 795 13.78 -12.65 -9.66
N ALA A 796 14.36 -12.25 -8.54
CA ALA A 796 13.64 -12.12 -7.29
C ALA A 796 13.50 -10.64 -6.92
N HIS A 797 12.41 -10.30 -6.24
CA HIS A 797 12.09 -8.93 -5.84
C HIS A 797 11.74 -8.86 -4.36
N ARG A 798 12.09 -7.73 -3.70
CA ARG A 798 11.66 -7.37 -2.35
C ARG A 798 11.48 -5.84 -2.27
N VAL A 799 10.59 -5.40 -1.37
CA VAL A 799 10.32 -3.99 -1.08
C VAL A 799 10.90 -3.66 0.30
N PRO A 800 11.80 -2.67 0.41
CA PRO A 800 12.29 -2.16 1.69
C PRO A 800 11.19 -1.61 2.62
N PRO A 801 11.44 -1.55 3.95
CA PRO A 801 12.67 -1.95 4.63
C PRO A 801 12.90 -3.46 4.57
N LEU A 802 14.17 -3.88 4.44
CA LEU A 802 14.56 -5.30 4.36
C LEU A 802 15.17 -5.75 5.68
N SER A 803 14.63 -6.83 6.25
CA SER A 803 15.31 -7.53 7.35
C SER A 803 16.45 -8.41 6.83
N ALA A 804 17.33 -8.89 7.71
CA ALA A 804 18.36 -9.88 7.36
C ALA A 804 17.74 -11.11 6.68
N ARG A 805 16.55 -11.52 7.12
CA ARG A 805 15.79 -12.60 6.50
C ARG A 805 15.30 -12.23 5.09
N ASP A 806 14.74 -11.04 4.89
CA ASP A 806 14.28 -10.61 3.57
C ASP A 806 15.44 -10.62 2.55
N ALA A 807 16.63 -10.17 2.98
CA ALA A 807 17.85 -10.22 2.17
C ALA A 807 18.27 -11.68 1.85
N ALA A 808 18.27 -12.55 2.85
CA ALA A 808 18.58 -13.98 2.68
C ALA A 808 17.60 -14.67 1.73
N GLU A 809 16.30 -14.41 1.86
CA GLU A 809 15.30 -14.97 0.95
C GLU A 809 15.42 -14.37 -0.45
N LEU A 810 15.71 -13.08 -0.61
CA LEU A 810 15.91 -12.44 -1.91
C LEU A 810 17.03 -13.13 -2.69
N VAL A 811 18.16 -13.39 -2.03
CA VAL A 811 19.33 -14.05 -2.64
C VAL A 811 19.05 -15.49 -3.03
N ARG A 812 18.23 -16.21 -2.27
CA ARG A 812 17.91 -17.63 -2.51
C ARG A 812 16.73 -17.86 -3.45
N SER A 813 15.92 -16.84 -3.71
CA SER A 813 14.68 -16.96 -4.49
C SER A 813 14.87 -17.27 -5.99
N PRO A 814 15.88 -16.73 -6.70
CA PRO A 814 16.09 -17.07 -8.11
C PRO A 814 16.35 -18.57 -8.28
N ARG A 815 15.80 -19.19 -9.32
CA ARG A 815 15.98 -20.63 -9.59
C ARG A 815 17.46 -20.97 -9.81
N ALA A 816 18.20 -20.05 -10.43
CA ALA A 816 19.64 -20.19 -10.66
C ALA A 816 20.49 -19.96 -9.38
N ALA A 817 19.91 -19.51 -8.26
CA ALA A 817 20.63 -19.26 -7.01
C ALA A 817 21.34 -20.50 -6.44
N VAL A 818 20.91 -21.70 -6.84
CA VAL A 818 21.61 -22.96 -6.53
C VAL A 818 23.10 -22.91 -6.88
N LYS A 819 23.51 -22.13 -7.89
CA LYS A 819 24.93 -21.95 -8.28
C LYS A 819 25.76 -21.21 -7.22
N LEU A 820 25.14 -20.40 -6.37
CA LEU A 820 25.83 -19.70 -5.28
C LEU A 820 26.34 -20.67 -4.21
N PHE A 821 25.70 -21.82 -4.08
CA PHE A 821 26.02 -22.85 -3.07
C PHE A 821 26.93 -23.96 -3.61
N GLY A 822 27.53 -23.75 -4.79
CA GLY A 822 28.42 -24.69 -5.47
C GLY A 822 27.71 -25.48 -6.58
N TYR A 823 28.32 -25.54 -7.76
CA TYR A 823 27.77 -26.24 -8.92
C TYR A 823 28.88 -26.71 -9.87
N ALA A 824 28.78 -27.95 -10.36
CA ALA A 824 29.70 -28.53 -11.34
C ALA A 824 31.19 -28.40 -10.97
N GLY A 825 31.54 -28.56 -9.69
CA GLY A 825 32.91 -28.46 -9.19
C GLY A 825 33.38 -27.04 -8.82
N LEU A 826 32.55 -26.01 -9.05
CA LEU A 826 32.81 -24.66 -8.53
C LEU A 826 32.52 -24.58 -7.03
N PRO A 827 33.37 -23.90 -6.24
CA PRO A 827 33.13 -23.69 -4.81
C PRO A 827 31.87 -22.84 -4.57
N ALA A 828 31.32 -22.96 -3.36
CA ALA A 828 30.29 -22.04 -2.88
C ALA A 828 30.86 -20.62 -2.74
N GLY A 829 30.06 -19.62 -3.09
CA GLY A 829 30.41 -18.21 -2.91
C GLY A 829 30.12 -17.73 -1.48
N ASN A 830 30.65 -16.56 -1.13
CA ASN A 830 30.37 -15.89 0.13
C ASN A 830 28.97 -15.26 0.11
N VAL A 831 27.94 -16.09 0.30
CA VAL A 831 26.53 -15.68 0.31
C VAL A 831 26.22 -14.69 1.42
N ALA A 832 26.88 -14.78 2.58
CA ALA A 832 26.68 -13.84 3.68
C ALA A 832 27.11 -12.41 3.31
N ALA A 833 28.24 -12.25 2.62
CA ALA A 833 28.68 -10.95 2.12
C ALA A 833 27.73 -10.39 1.03
N LEU A 834 27.11 -11.27 0.23
CA LEU A 834 26.10 -10.86 -0.74
C LEU A 834 24.81 -10.40 -0.06
N GLU A 835 24.38 -11.08 1.01
CA GLU A 835 23.24 -10.68 1.84
C GLU A 835 23.48 -9.31 2.50
N ASP A 836 24.68 -9.05 3.01
CA ASP A 836 25.08 -7.73 3.55
C ASP A 836 25.02 -6.63 2.49
N LEU A 837 25.53 -6.89 1.27
CA LEU A 837 25.41 -5.95 0.14
C LEU A 837 23.94 -5.65 -0.18
N VAL A 838 23.09 -6.68 -0.24
CA VAL A 838 21.65 -6.52 -0.46
C VAL A 838 21.00 -5.69 0.65
N ALA A 839 21.36 -5.92 1.92
CA ALA A 839 20.85 -5.14 3.04
C ALA A 839 21.27 -3.66 2.96
N ARG A 840 22.53 -3.37 2.61
CA ARG A 840 23.04 -2.00 2.40
C ARG A 840 22.32 -1.28 1.26
N VAL A 841 22.11 -1.96 0.13
CA VAL A 841 21.34 -1.40 -1.00
C VAL A 841 19.87 -1.21 -0.62
N GLY A 842 19.30 -2.12 0.16
CA GLY A 842 17.95 -1.99 0.72
C GLY A 842 17.80 -0.75 1.61
N LEU A 843 18.72 -0.53 2.55
CA LEU A 843 18.74 0.65 3.41
C LEU A 843 18.92 1.93 2.59
N MET A 844 19.91 1.96 1.69
CA MET A 844 20.16 3.11 0.80
C MET A 844 18.91 3.49 0.01
N LYS A 845 18.18 2.49 -0.48
CA LYS A 845 16.98 2.71 -1.27
C LYS A 845 15.79 3.16 -0.42
N ASP A 846 15.69 2.70 0.83
CA ASP A 846 14.63 3.11 1.76
C ASP A 846 14.80 4.57 2.21
N GLU A 847 16.04 4.98 2.50
CA GLU A 847 16.40 6.32 2.96
C GLU A 847 16.39 7.37 1.84
N HIS A 848 16.79 7.01 0.62
CA HIS A 848 16.95 7.96 -0.49
C HIS A 848 16.03 7.66 -1.68
N PRO A 849 14.78 8.15 -1.67
CA PRO A 849 13.89 8.11 -2.84
C PRO A 849 14.42 8.89 -4.06
N GLU A 850 15.38 9.79 -3.84
CA GLU A 850 16.11 10.57 -4.85
C GLU A 850 16.93 9.65 -5.78
N ILE A 851 17.40 8.51 -5.25
CA ILE A 851 18.05 7.46 -6.04
C ILE A 851 16.96 6.76 -6.85
N ALA A 852 16.76 7.28 -8.05
CA ALA A 852 15.71 6.84 -8.95
C ALA A 852 15.93 5.42 -9.46
N TRP A 853 17.18 5.09 -9.77
CA TRP A 853 17.59 3.82 -10.32
C TRP A 853 19.07 3.56 -10.04
N VAL A 854 19.40 2.35 -9.62
CA VAL A 854 20.77 1.87 -9.47
C VAL A 854 20.85 0.41 -9.90
N GLU A 855 21.91 0.06 -10.63
CA GLU A 855 22.19 -1.30 -11.04
C GLU A 855 23.65 -1.64 -10.81
N PHE A 856 23.87 -2.68 -10.02
CA PHE A 856 25.15 -3.31 -9.75
C PHE A 856 25.26 -4.50 -10.71
N ASN A 857 25.97 -4.31 -11.82
CA ASN A 857 26.11 -5.34 -12.84
C ASN A 857 27.47 -5.27 -13.54
N PRO A 858 28.37 -6.26 -13.35
CA PRO A 858 28.21 -7.45 -12.50
C PRO A 858 28.69 -7.25 -11.05
N VAL A 859 28.11 -8.02 -10.14
CA VAL A 859 28.62 -8.33 -8.80
C VAL A 859 29.21 -9.73 -8.83
N LEU A 860 30.51 -9.88 -8.55
CA LEU A 860 31.16 -11.20 -8.46
C LEU A 860 31.12 -11.71 -7.02
N VAL A 861 30.61 -12.93 -6.86
CA VAL A 861 30.55 -13.63 -5.57
C VAL A 861 31.57 -14.75 -5.57
N GLY A 862 32.77 -14.44 -5.07
CA GLY A 862 33.87 -15.39 -4.86
C GLY A 862 33.71 -16.17 -3.56
N PRO A 863 34.52 -17.21 -3.33
CA PRO A 863 34.54 -17.96 -2.08
C PRO A 863 34.82 -17.13 -0.83
N THR A 864 35.64 -16.08 -0.94
CA THR A 864 36.08 -15.29 0.21
C THR A 864 35.41 -13.92 0.27
N GLU A 865 35.15 -13.28 -0.88
CA GLU A 865 34.60 -11.93 -0.92
C GLU A 865 33.54 -11.72 -2.01
N VAL A 866 32.80 -10.62 -1.88
CA VAL A 866 31.89 -10.10 -2.90
C VAL A 866 32.47 -8.81 -3.45
N THR A 867 32.66 -8.76 -4.77
CA THR A 867 33.24 -7.59 -5.45
C THR A 867 32.24 -6.99 -6.43
N VAL A 868 31.92 -5.72 -6.25
CA VAL A 868 31.12 -4.94 -7.20
C VAL A 868 32.03 -4.43 -8.32
N LEU A 869 31.86 -4.91 -9.55
CA LEU A 869 32.73 -4.54 -10.67
C LEU A 869 32.30 -3.26 -11.39
N ALA A 870 31.00 -3.00 -11.43
CA ALA A 870 30.43 -1.83 -12.08
C ALA A 870 29.08 -1.47 -11.47
N VAL A 871 28.79 -0.17 -11.44
CA VAL A 871 27.51 0.38 -11.02
C VAL A 871 27.11 1.47 -11.99
N GLU A 872 25.84 1.48 -12.37
CA GLU A 872 25.21 2.63 -13.01
C GLU A 872 24.14 3.17 -12.04
N LEU A 873 24.15 4.48 -11.80
CA LEU A 873 23.28 5.13 -10.81
C LEU A 873 22.71 6.43 -11.40
N ARG A 874 21.39 6.61 -11.26
CA ARG A 874 20.64 7.77 -11.72
C ARG A 874 19.83 8.36 -10.57
N ILE A 875 19.91 9.67 -10.40
CA ILE A 875 19.16 10.41 -9.37
C ILE A 875 18.09 11.32 -10.01
N GLY A 876 17.03 11.64 -9.28
CA GLY A 876 15.95 12.50 -9.74
C GLY A 876 15.08 13.07 -8.61
N ASN A 877 14.18 14.00 -8.94
CA ASN A 877 13.36 14.68 -7.94
C ASN A 877 12.31 13.74 -7.30
N ALA A 878 12.51 13.40 -6.03
CA ALA A 878 11.65 12.48 -5.29
C ALA A 878 10.20 12.98 -5.13
N ALA A 879 9.97 14.28 -4.92
CA ALA A 879 8.65 14.84 -4.60
C ALA A 879 7.60 14.65 -5.72
N GLN A 880 8.04 14.48 -6.96
CA GLN A 880 7.16 14.19 -8.10
C GLN A 880 6.98 12.68 -8.35
N ARG A 881 7.79 11.83 -7.72
CA ARG A 881 7.87 10.38 -7.95
C ARG A 881 7.35 9.55 -6.79
N THR A 882 7.44 10.06 -5.56
CA THR A 882 6.93 9.40 -4.35
C THR A 882 5.61 10.03 -3.88
N ASP A 883 4.87 9.29 -3.06
CA ASP A 883 3.82 9.88 -2.25
C ASP A 883 4.45 10.48 -1.00
N SER A 884 4.11 11.74 -0.69
CA SER A 884 4.66 12.42 0.48
C SER A 884 4.31 11.67 1.77
N ALA A 885 5.19 11.70 2.78
CA ALA A 885 4.89 11.21 4.13
C ALA A 885 3.83 12.04 4.88
N ARG A 886 3.29 13.09 4.25
CA ARG A 886 2.28 13.98 4.84
C ARG A 886 0.92 13.29 4.86
N ARG A 887 0.10 13.65 5.85
CA ARG A 887 -1.31 13.31 5.81
C ARG A 887 -1.98 14.09 4.68
N ALA A 888 -2.24 13.41 3.58
CA ALA A 888 -2.96 13.95 2.43
C ALA A 888 -3.85 12.86 1.82
N MET A 889 -5.06 13.24 1.44
CA MET A 889 -5.93 12.41 0.60
C MET A 889 -5.57 12.69 -0.86
N ASN A 890 -4.70 11.88 -1.45
CA ASN A 890 -4.34 12.01 -2.86
C ASN A 890 -5.55 11.63 -3.74
N SER A 891 -5.87 12.48 -4.72
CA SER A 891 -7.00 12.33 -5.65
C SER A 891 -6.63 11.63 -6.95
#